data_AF-A0A1V6M0X6-F1
#
_entry.id   AF-A0A1V6M0X6-F1
#
_cell.length_a   1.000
_cell.length_b   1.000
_cell.length_c   1.000
_cell.angle_alpha   90.00
_cell.angle_beta   90.00
_cell.angle_gamma   90.00
#
_symmetry.space_group_name_H-M   'P 1'
#
loop_
_entity.id
_entity.type
_entity.pdbx_description
1 polymer ?
#
loop_
_entity_poly.entity_id
_entity_poly.type
_entity_poly.pdbx_seq_one_letter_code
_entity_poly.pdbx_strand_id
1 'polypeptide(L)'
;MIDRTRGNSYPLGATVLAGGVNFSVFSKSATSVELLLFNHADDNRPSRSILLDSRENRTYHYWHVFVPDIGQGQIYGYRVHGLYMPERGMRFDPNKVLLDPYGRAVVIPEKYSRAAASQPGDNCGVAMKSVVTDPRMYDWEGDQPLKQSFVRTIIYEMHVRGFTAHPNSGVSPEKRGTYAGLIEKIPYLKDLGITAVELLPVYHYDNQDAPAGFKNYWGYSPISFFAPHPAYSSDKDPLGPIDEFRDMVKALHRAGIEVILDVVYNHTAEGNHEGPTLSFRGFENDAYYILESDKQYYSNYTGCGNTLDAGSSYVRRMISDSLHYWVQEMHIDGFRFDLASILSRDENGQPLENPPVLWDIETDPVLSGVKLIAEAWDAAGLYQVGSFIGDSWKEWNGKFRDDVRSFLKGDNGTVSKFVSRLLGSPDIYGHEEREPEQSINFVTCHDGFTLNDLVSYNEKHNEANGEGNRDGNNDNLSWNCGIEGQTDDPQIGRLRNRQVKNFFAITLLAAGAPMLLMGDEVRRTQQGNNNAYGQDNEISWFDWGLVEKHADVFRFVRHLITARLRRDVSLKDLGLSLNQLLQQAKITWHGVKLNQPDWGIDSHAIALTVKSIRGSFMFHIMINAYWKDMEFEVPPVSGLEYEGWRQWIDTARESPEDILSWDETVAVREAVYPVQSRSLVVLVCWRAGHRK
;
A
#
# COMPACT_ATOMS: atom_id res chain seq x y z
N MET A 1 13.81 -27.61 28.31
CA MET A 1 13.79 -26.89 29.59
C MET A 1 14.39 -25.52 29.34
N ILE A 2 13.67 -24.45 29.64
CA ILE A 2 14.16 -23.06 29.48
C ILE A 2 15.20 -22.82 30.58
N ASP A 3 16.44 -22.51 30.23
CA ASP A 3 17.42 -22.04 31.21
C ASP A 3 17.02 -20.63 31.66
N ARG A 4 16.60 -20.52 32.94
CA ARG A 4 16.11 -19.28 33.57
C ARG A 4 17.22 -18.52 34.30
N THR A 5 18.49 -18.88 34.09
CA THR A 5 19.65 -18.18 34.66
C THR A 5 20.49 -17.54 33.55
N ARG A 6 20.73 -18.27 32.45
CA ARG A 6 21.53 -17.82 31.31
C ARG A 6 20.71 -17.13 30.20
N GLY A 7 19.40 -17.40 30.14
CA GLY A 7 18.56 -17.04 29.00
C GLY A 7 18.75 -17.97 27.81
N ASN A 8 18.01 -17.73 26.73
CA ASN A 8 17.94 -18.58 25.54
C ASN A 8 18.07 -17.71 24.29
N SER A 9 18.77 -18.22 23.27
CA SER A 9 18.97 -17.52 21.99
C SER A 9 17.71 -17.41 21.13
N TYR A 10 16.63 -18.11 21.48
CA TYR A 10 15.35 -18.09 20.77
C TYR A 10 14.18 -18.03 21.76
N PRO A 11 13.10 -17.30 21.45
CA PRO A 11 12.94 -16.39 20.30
C PRO A 11 13.79 -15.11 20.40
N LEU A 12 13.98 -14.43 19.26
CA LEU A 12 14.63 -13.11 19.19
C LEU A 12 13.72 -12.03 19.76
N GLY A 13 14.32 -10.94 20.24
CA GLY A 13 13.65 -9.86 20.97
C GLY A 13 13.42 -10.18 22.45
N ALA A 14 12.54 -9.38 23.08
CA ALA A 14 12.12 -9.58 24.46
C ALA A 14 10.85 -10.45 24.55
N THR A 15 10.95 -11.57 25.27
CA THR A 15 9.85 -12.54 25.43
C THR A 15 9.51 -12.75 26.89
N VAL A 16 8.24 -12.50 27.24
CA VAL A 16 7.72 -12.70 28.59
C VAL A 16 7.56 -14.19 28.88
N LEU A 17 8.21 -14.66 29.93
CA LEU A 17 8.14 -16.03 30.44
C LEU A 17 7.70 -16.03 31.90
N ALA A 18 7.41 -17.20 32.45
CA ALA A 18 7.06 -17.32 33.86
C ALA A 18 8.21 -16.81 34.76
N GLY A 19 7.96 -15.72 35.50
CA GLY A 19 8.88 -15.14 36.48
C GLY A 19 9.89 -14.12 35.92
N GLY A 20 9.81 -13.74 34.64
CA GLY A 20 10.74 -12.76 34.07
C GLY A 20 10.68 -12.67 32.54
N VAL A 21 11.67 -12.01 31.95
CA VAL A 21 11.76 -11.78 30.51
C VAL A 21 13.07 -12.34 29.95
N ASN A 22 12.98 -13.06 28.84
CA ASN A 22 14.14 -13.49 28.05
C ASN A 22 14.41 -12.45 26.96
N PHE A 23 15.62 -11.91 26.92
CA PHE A 23 16.09 -11.06 25.84
C PHE A 23 17.04 -11.85 24.95
N SER A 24 16.89 -11.72 23.63
CA SER A 24 17.81 -12.30 22.66
C SER A 24 18.01 -11.39 21.46
N VAL A 25 19.26 -11.11 21.08
CA VAL A 25 19.59 -10.22 19.98
C VAL A 25 20.77 -10.75 19.16
N PHE A 26 20.72 -10.55 17.85
CA PHE A 26 21.80 -10.93 16.94
C PHE A 26 22.89 -9.86 16.89
N SER A 27 24.13 -10.27 17.14
CA SER A 27 25.34 -9.53 16.77
C SER A 27 26.53 -10.49 16.75
N LYS A 28 27.10 -10.69 15.58
CA LYS A 28 28.22 -11.59 15.30
C LYS A 28 29.55 -10.98 15.76
N SER A 29 29.79 -9.71 15.49
CA SER A 29 31.09 -9.04 15.68
C SER A 29 31.17 -8.23 16.97
N ALA A 30 30.05 -8.08 17.72
CA ALA A 30 30.09 -7.47 19.04
C ALA A 30 31.06 -8.19 19.99
N THR A 31 31.77 -7.40 20.77
CA THR A 31 32.69 -7.86 21.83
C THR A 31 31.97 -7.95 23.18
N SER A 32 30.96 -7.11 23.41
CA SER A 32 30.02 -7.21 24.54
C SER A 32 28.72 -6.49 24.21
N VAL A 33 27.63 -6.91 24.87
CA VAL A 33 26.31 -6.29 24.77
C VAL A 33 25.85 -5.91 26.18
N GLU A 34 25.34 -4.70 26.35
CA GLU A 34 24.75 -4.21 27.58
C GLU A 34 23.25 -4.03 27.38
N LEU A 35 22.43 -4.74 28.15
CA LEU A 35 20.99 -4.52 28.23
C LEU A 35 20.71 -3.41 29.25
N LEU A 36 19.97 -2.39 28.79
CA LEU A 36 19.60 -1.22 29.57
C LEU A 36 18.12 -1.30 29.93
N LEU A 37 17.78 -1.20 31.22
CA LEU A 37 16.39 -1.12 31.69
C LEU A 37 16.10 0.28 32.22
N PHE A 38 14.92 0.81 31.92
CA PHE A 38 14.49 2.15 32.29
C PHE A 38 13.17 2.11 33.04
N ASN A 39 12.93 3.11 33.89
CA ASN A 39 11.63 3.25 34.56
C ASN A 39 10.69 4.15 33.73
N HIS A 40 11.26 5.13 33.01
CA HIS A 40 10.53 6.08 32.19
C HIS A 40 11.23 6.31 30.84
N ALA A 41 10.47 6.78 29.85
CA ALA A 41 11.00 7.07 28.51
C ALA A 41 12.07 8.17 28.53
N ASP A 42 11.90 9.20 29.36
CA ASP A 42 12.79 10.37 29.49
C ASP A 42 13.98 10.17 30.43
N ASP A 43 14.19 8.96 30.95
CA ASP A 43 15.31 8.66 31.82
C ASP A 43 16.65 8.89 31.11
N ASN A 44 17.48 9.80 31.65
CA ASN A 44 18.83 10.10 31.14
C ASN A 44 19.87 9.01 31.44
N ARG A 45 19.48 7.98 32.20
CA ARG A 45 20.31 6.83 32.57
C ARG A 45 19.42 5.62 32.85
N PRO A 46 19.89 4.39 32.59
CA PRO A 46 19.14 3.20 32.96
C PRO A 46 18.98 3.10 34.48
N SER A 47 17.86 2.55 34.92
CA SER A 47 17.66 2.12 36.31
C SER A 47 18.47 0.88 36.63
N ARG A 48 18.71 0.03 35.62
CA ARG A 48 19.59 -1.14 35.69
C ARG A 48 20.30 -1.37 34.37
N SER A 49 21.61 -1.57 34.45
CA SER A 49 22.46 -2.03 33.34
C SER A 49 22.89 -3.47 33.57
N ILE A 50 22.79 -4.32 32.55
CA ILE A 50 23.19 -5.72 32.61
C ILE A 50 24.18 -5.98 31.48
N LEU A 51 25.46 -6.13 31.81
CA LEU A 51 26.48 -6.54 30.86
C LEU A 51 26.37 -8.05 30.62
N LEU A 52 26.20 -8.44 29.36
CA LEU A 52 26.12 -9.85 28.97
C LEU A 52 27.54 -10.43 28.86
N ASP A 53 27.77 -11.54 29.56
CA ASP A 53 29.03 -12.28 29.47
C ASP A 53 29.11 -13.05 28.14
N SER A 54 30.22 -12.98 27.42
CA SER A 54 30.32 -13.62 26.09
C SER A 54 30.42 -15.15 26.12
N ARG A 55 30.69 -15.77 27.27
CA ARG A 55 30.76 -17.23 27.45
C ARG A 55 29.43 -17.79 27.93
N GLU A 56 28.76 -17.07 28.81
CA GLU A 56 27.47 -17.45 29.37
C GLU A 56 26.30 -16.84 28.58
N ASN A 57 26.27 -15.56 28.30
CA ASN A 57 25.12 -14.90 27.67
C ASN A 57 25.21 -14.83 26.14
N ARG A 58 25.84 -15.83 25.52
CA ARG A 58 25.94 -15.94 24.05
C ARG A 58 25.88 -17.38 23.60
N THR A 59 25.10 -17.63 22.55
CA THR A 59 25.06 -18.90 21.81
C THR A 59 25.24 -18.58 20.33
N TYR A 60 26.33 -19.06 19.73
CA TYR A 60 26.72 -18.71 18.36
C TYR A 60 26.86 -17.18 18.16
N HIS A 61 25.94 -16.55 17.42
CA HIS A 61 25.92 -15.11 17.17
C HIS A 61 24.79 -14.37 17.90
N TYR A 62 24.10 -15.06 18.80
CA TYR A 62 22.96 -14.53 19.55
C TYR A 62 23.34 -14.28 21.00
N TRP A 63 23.22 -13.03 21.42
CA TRP A 63 23.40 -12.59 22.79
C TRP A 63 22.08 -12.68 23.52
N HIS A 64 22.06 -13.27 24.71
CA HIS A 64 20.82 -13.52 25.43
C HIS A 64 20.97 -13.53 26.94
N VAL A 65 19.94 -13.08 27.64
CA VAL A 65 19.88 -13.10 29.10
C VAL A 65 18.43 -13.24 29.56
N PHE A 66 18.22 -13.95 30.66
CA PHE A 66 16.95 -13.96 31.37
C PHE A 66 17.01 -13.00 32.55
N VAL A 67 16.06 -12.08 32.64
CA VAL A 67 15.96 -11.11 33.72
C VAL A 67 14.72 -11.43 34.56
N PRO A 68 14.89 -11.83 35.83
CA PRO A 68 13.77 -12.14 36.71
C PRO A 68 13.02 -10.88 37.13
N ASP A 69 11.78 -11.07 37.57
CA ASP A 69 10.93 -10.08 38.26
C ASP A 69 10.58 -8.82 37.44
N ILE A 70 10.70 -8.91 36.11
CA ILE A 70 10.17 -7.92 35.16
C ILE A 70 9.17 -8.57 34.20
N GLY A 71 8.37 -7.76 33.52
CA GLY A 71 7.33 -8.23 32.60
C GLY A 71 6.97 -7.20 31.53
N GLN A 72 5.77 -7.36 30.97
CA GLN A 72 5.18 -6.43 30.00
C GLN A 72 5.22 -4.98 30.52
N GLY A 73 5.52 -4.03 29.63
CA GLY A 73 5.65 -2.61 29.94
C GLY A 73 7.06 -2.19 30.38
N GLN A 74 7.97 -3.11 30.66
CA GLN A 74 9.37 -2.77 30.95
C GLN A 74 10.02 -2.08 29.74
N ILE A 75 10.51 -0.85 29.93
CA ILE A 75 11.23 -0.08 28.90
C ILE A 75 12.69 -0.53 28.89
N TYR A 76 13.25 -0.76 27.70
CA TYR A 76 14.62 -1.23 27.53
C TYR A 76 15.30 -0.72 26.26
N GLY A 77 16.60 -0.90 26.18
CA GLY A 77 17.41 -0.71 24.97
C GLY A 77 18.75 -1.41 25.11
N TYR A 78 19.64 -1.25 24.14
CA TYR A 78 20.96 -1.87 24.17
C TYR A 78 22.08 -0.86 23.95
N ARG A 79 23.25 -1.16 24.50
CA ARG A 79 24.54 -0.65 24.02
C ARG A 79 25.37 -1.82 23.52
N VAL A 80 25.99 -1.66 22.37
CA VAL A 80 26.74 -2.73 21.71
C VAL A 80 28.17 -2.26 21.51
N HIS A 81 29.11 -3.03 22.04
CA HIS A 81 30.52 -2.75 21.93
C HIS A 81 31.12 -3.58 20.80
N GLY A 82 32.03 -2.98 20.03
CA GLY A 82 32.75 -3.63 18.96
C GLY A 82 33.82 -2.72 18.38
N LEU A 83 34.43 -3.12 17.27
CA LEU A 83 35.40 -2.29 16.57
C LEU A 83 34.67 -1.19 15.79
N TYR A 84 35.16 0.04 15.88
CA TYR A 84 34.76 1.13 15.00
C TYR A 84 35.82 1.32 13.93
N MET A 85 35.60 0.70 12.76
CA MET A 85 36.46 0.74 11.57
C MET A 85 35.57 0.97 10.34
N PRO A 86 35.09 2.22 10.12
CA PRO A 86 34.17 2.53 9.02
C PRO A 86 34.69 2.12 7.65
N GLU A 87 36.01 2.19 7.42
CA GLU A 87 36.70 1.74 6.20
C GLU A 87 36.62 0.22 5.96
N ARG A 88 36.08 -0.52 6.94
CA ARG A 88 35.79 -1.96 6.85
C ARG A 88 34.30 -2.25 7.06
N GLY A 89 33.45 -1.23 7.14
CA GLY A 89 32.02 -1.35 7.41
C GLY A 89 31.65 -1.56 8.87
N MET A 90 32.61 -1.60 9.81
CA MET A 90 32.33 -1.81 11.23
C MET A 90 31.99 -0.49 11.92
N ARG A 91 30.77 -0.35 12.45
CA ARG A 91 30.22 0.92 12.95
C ARG A 91 29.68 0.85 14.38
N PHE A 92 30.26 0.00 15.23
CA PHE A 92 29.87 -0.12 16.63
C PHE A 92 30.18 1.16 17.43
N ASP A 93 29.17 1.75 18.06
CA ASP A 93 29.33 2.89 18.96
C ASP A 93 28.57 2.64 20.28
N PRO A 94 29.26 2.26 21.37
CA PRO A 94 28.61 1.97 22.64
C PRO A 94 28.09 3.21 23.37
N ASN A 95 28.31 4.43 22.84
CA ASN A 95 27.66 5.62 23.36
C ASN A 95 26.19 5.72 22.90
N LYS A 96 25.78 4.91 21.91
CA LYS A 96 24.42 4.94 21.35
C LYS A 96 23.55 3.90 22.04
N VAL A 97 22.40 4.37 22.53
CA VAL A 97 21.29 3.50 22.91
C VAL A 97 20.57 3.07 21.63
N LEU A 98 20.48 1.76 21.44
CA LEU A 98 19.88 1.12 20.27
C LEU A 98 18.53 0.50 20.62
N LEU A 99 17.58 0.61 19.68
CA LEU A 99 16.33 -0.14 19.70
C LEU A 99 16.59 -1.63 19.43
N ASP A 100 15.80 -2.50 20.03
CA ASP A 100 15.80 -3.91 19.67
C ASP A 100 15.28 -4.09 18.23
N PRO A 101 16.02 -4.73 17.30
CA PRO A 101 15.52 -5.02 15.95
C PRO A 101 14.21 -5.84 15.93
N TYR A 102 13.92 -6.59 17.00
CA TYR A 102 12.70 -7.38 17.22
C TYR A 102 11.77 -6.72 18.26
N GLY A 103 12.00 -5.45 18.61
CA GLY A 103 11.18 -4.69 19.55
C GLY A 103 9.77 -4.43 18.99
N ARG A 104 8.75 -4.89 19.71
CA ARG A 104 7.33 -4.83 19.31
C ARG A 104 6.60 -3.54 19.70
N ALA A 105 7.17 -2.75 20.60
CA ALA A 105 6.71 -1.40 20.93
C ALA A 105 7.91 -0.49 21.13
N VAL A 106 7.70 0.80 20.87
CA VAL A 106 8.70 1.86 21.01
C VAL A 106 8.11 3.02 21.77
N VAL A 107 8.84 3.52 22.77
CA VAL A 107 8.58 4.79 23.43
C VAL A 107 9.57 5.85 22.95
N ILE A 108 9.05 7.06 22.74
CA ILE A 108 9.81 8.20 22.24
C ILE A 108 9.89 9.22 23.39
N PRO A 109 11.09 9.57 23.88
CA PRO A 109 11.22 10.61 24.90
C PRO A 109 10.80 11.98 24.35
N GLU A 110 10.35 12.88 25.22
CA GLU A 110 9.94 14.25 24.85
C GLU A 110 11.08 15.00 24.13
N LYS A 111 12.32 14.74 24.55
CA LYS A 111 13.53 15.37 24.01
C LYS A 111 14.20 14.55 22.90
N TYR A 112 13.47 13.65 22.24
CA TYR A 112 14.03 12.82 21.17
C TYR A 112 14.82 13.64 20.14
N SER A 113 16.04 13.20 19.84
CA SER A 113 16.93 13.89 18.91
C SER A 113 17.60 12.90 17.97
N ARG A 114 17.13 12.88 16.71
CA ARG A 114 17.76 12.13 15.61
C ARG A 114 19.22 12.56 15.43
N ALA A 115 19.50 13.86 15.51
CA ALA A 115 20.84 14.42 15.36
C ALA A 115 21.83 13.88 16.42
N ALA A 116 21.39 13.66 17.67
CA ALA A 116 22.24 13.09 18.72
C ALA A 116 22.66 11.64 18.41
N ALA A 117 21.89 10.91 17.61
CA ALA A 117 22.25 9.59 17.13
C ALA A 117 23.24 9.60 15.94
N SER A 118 23.39 10.73 15.24
CA SER A 118 24.38 10.93 14.16
C SER A 118 25.72 11.50 14.65
N GLN A 119 25.72 12.24 15.76
CA GLN A 119 26.90 12.94 16.28
C GLN A 119 27.62 12.15 17.38
N PRO A 120 28.93 12.35 17.65
CA PRO A 120 29.61 11.70 18.77
C PRO A 120 28.98 12.01 20.14
N GLY A 121 29.02 11.06 21.07
CA GLY A 121 28.58 11.25 22.46
C GLY A 121 27.36 10.41 22.87
N ASP A 122 27.05 10.39 24.16
CA ASP A 122 25.92 9.63 24.70
C ASP A 122 24.57 10.27 24.31
N ASN A 123 23.61 9.45 23.89
CA ASN A 123 22.26 9.87 23.53
C ASN A 123 21.16 9.32 24.46
N CYS A 124 21.51 8.67 25.58
CA CYS A 124 20.58 7.91 26.44
C CYS A 124 19.25 8.63 26.77
N GLY A 125 19.33 9.90 27.19
CA GLY A 125 18.15 10.70 27.55
C GLY A 125 17.31 11.21 26.38
N VAL A 126 17.80 11.05 25.16
CA VAL A 126 17.17 11.57 23.92
C VAL A 126 17.01 10.48 22.85
N ALA A 127 17.23 9.22 23.21
CA ALA A 127 17.07 8.06 22.34
C ALA A 127 15.71 7.38 22.55
N MET A 128 15.13 6.88 21.45
CA MET A 128 13.99 5.97 21.48
C MET A 128 14.37 4.68 22.23
N LYS A 129 13.38 4.06 22.87
CA LYS A 129 13.58 2.83 23.68
C LYS A 129 12.50 1.81 23.33
N SER A 130 12.85 0.54 23.35
CA SER A 130 11.91 -0.56 23.14
C SER A 130 11.09 -0.85 24.41
N VAL A 131 9.95 -1.51 24.26
CA VAL A 131 9.08 -1.91 25.38
C VAL A 131 8.81 -3.40 25.32
N VAL A 132 8.94 -4.08 26.46
CA VAL A 132 8.59 -5.50 26.57
C VAL A 132 7.09 -5.67 26.37
N THR A 133 6.70 -6.52 25.43
CA THR A 133 5.30 -6.78 25.06
C THR A 133 5.01 -8.28 25.11
N ASP A 134 3.91 -8.68 25.77
CA ASP A 134 3.39 -10.05 25.68
C ASP A 134 2.16 -10.07 24.76
N PRO A 135 2.27 -10.61 23.53
CA PRO A 135 1.16 -10.57 22.58
C PRO A 135 -0.03 -11.42 23.04
N ARG A 136 0.17 -12.38 23.96
CA ARG A 136 -0.87 -13.29 24.47
C ARG A 136 -1.88 -12.61 25.40
N MET A 137 -1.60 -11.38 25.83
CA MET A 137 -2.44 -10.65 26.78
C MET A 137 -3.64 -9.95 26.14
N TYR A 138 -3.66 -9.83 24.81
CA TYR A 138 -4.73 -9.17 24.07
C TYR A 138 -5.90 -10.12 23.79
N ASP A 139 -7.14 -9.64 23.97
CA ASP A 139 -8.37 -10.39 23.68
C ASP A 139 -8.92 -10.03 22.29
N TRP A 140 -8.76 -10.96 21.34
CA TRP A 140 -9.31 -10.86 20.00
C TRP A 140 -10.82 -11.09 19.92
N GLU A 141 -11.48 -11.49 21.02
CA GLU A 141 -12.92 -11.73 21.07
C GLU A 141 -13.40 -12.72 19.98
N GLY A 142 -12.55 -13.70 19.65
CA GLY A 142 -12.80 -14.70 18.61
C GLY A 142 -12.59 -14.24 17.17
N ASP A 143 -12.05 -13.04 16.95
CA ASP A 143 -11.65 -12.56 15.62
C ASP A 143 -10.63 -13.49 14.95
N GLN A 144 -10.70 -13.59 13.63
CA GLN A 144 -9.76 -14.32 12.78
C GLN A 144 -9.64 -13.58 11.43
N PRO A 145 -8.48 -13.64 10.74
CA PRO A 145 -8.31 -13.10 9.38
C PRO A 145 -9.42 -13.58 8.43
N LEU A 146 -9.92 -12.69 7.57
CA LEU A 146 -11.13 -12.93 6.77
C LEU A 146 -10.89 -13.88 5.59
N LYS A 147 -9.67 -13.89 5.03
CA LYS A 147 -9.25 -14.75 3.91
C LYS A 147 -10.18 -14.67 2.70
N GLN A 148 -10.60 -13.46 2.32
CA GLN A 148 -11.42 -13.26 1.13
C GLN A 148 -10.59 -13.54 -0.13
N SER A 149 -11.23 -14.08 -1.16
CA SER A 149 -10.58 -14.30 -2.46
C SER A 149 -10.30 -12.96 -3.16
N PHE A 150 -9.12 -12.84 -3.78
CA PHE A 150 -8.70 -11.68 -4.59
C PHE A 150 -9.72 -11.27 -5.66
N VAL A 151 -10.51 -12.21 -6.19
CA VAL A 151 -11.54 -11.93 -7.21
C VAL A 151 -12.61 -10.96 -6.70
N ARG A 152 -12.83 -10.92 -5.37
CA ARG A 152 -13.77 -9.99 -4.70
C ARG A 152 -13.08 -8.78 -4.07
N THR A 153 -11.76 -8.73 -4.13
CA THR A 153 -10.98 -7.67 -3.50
C THR A 153 -11.10 -6.38 -4.30
N ILE A 154 -11.40 -5.30 -3.60
CA ILE A 154 -11.39 -3.91 -4.04
C ILE A 154 -10.60 -3.18 -2.96
N ILE A 155 -9.37 -2.81 -3.31
CA ILE A 155 -8.41 -2.23 -2.39
C ILE A 155 -8.68 -0.73 -2.27
N TYR A 156 -8.69 -0.22 -1.04
CA TYR A 156 -8.72 1.20 -0.73
C TYR A 156 -7.42 1.60 -0.04
N GLU A 157 -6.51 2.18 -0.81
CA GLU A 157 -5.21 2.65 -0.32
C GLU A 157 -5.42 3.93 0.50
N MET A 158 -5.02 3.91 1.77
CA MET A 158 -5.31 5.01 2.69
C MET A 158 -4.23 5.26 3.74
N HIS A 159 -4.21 6.49 4.24
CA HIS A 159 -3.30 6.93 5.28
C HIS A 159 -4.04 7.07 6.62
N VAL A 160 -3.61 6.35 7.66
CA VAL A 160 -4.27 6.34 8.99
C VAL A 160 -4.47 7.75 9.53
N ARG A 161 -3.40 8.55 9.58
CA ARG A 161 -3.47 9.94 10.02
C ARG A 161 -4.36 10.81 9.13
N GLY A 162 -4.05 10.89 7.84
CA GLY A 162 -4.78 11.73 6.89
C GLY A 162 -6.28 11.51 6.86
N PHE A 163 -6.73 10.27 7.07
CA PHE A 163 -8.15 9.93 6.98
C PHE A 163 -9.02 10.67 8.00
N THR A 164 -8.50 10.96 9.21
CA THR A 164 -9.29 11.60 10.27
C THR A 164 -8.64 12.81 10.93
N ALA A 165 -7.42 13.19 10.51
CA ALA A 165 -6.70 14.35 11.06
C ALA A 165 -7.44 15.68 10.85
N HIS A 166 -8.13 15.85 9.71
CA HIS A 166 -8.81 17.10 9.39
C HIS A 166 -9.89 17.44 10.45
N PRO A 167 -9.99 18.70 10.93
CA PRO A 167 -10.91 19.05 12.03
C PRO A 167 -12.39 18.79 11.76
N ASN A 168 -12.81 18.76 10.49
CA ASN A 168 -14.19 18.45 10.10
C ASN A 168 -14.49 16.96 9.99
N SER A 169 -13.56 16.07 10.36
CA SER A 169 -13.80 14.63 10.36
C SER A 169 -14.92 14.23 11.33
N GLY A 170 -15.29 15.08 12.29
CA GLY A 170 -16.29 14.75 13.31
C GLY A 170 -15.77 13.79 14.39
N VAL A 171 -14.51 13.36 14.30
CA VAL A 171 -13.80 12.62 15.34
C VAL A 171 -13.30 13.59 16.41
N SER A 172 -13.29 13.16 17.68
CA SER A 172 -12.80 14.01 18.78
C SER A 172 -11.31 14.35 18.62
N PRO A 173 -10.84 15.54 19.04
CA PRO A 173 -9.45 15.98 18.82
C PRO A 173 -8.38 14.98 19.26
N GLU A 174 -8.65 14.21 20.31
CA GLU A 174 -7.74 13.24 20.92
C GLU A 174 -7.54 11.98 20.06
N LYS A 175 -8.53 11.66 19.22
CA LYS A 175 -8.54 10.49 18.33
C LYS A 175 -8.28 10.83 16.86
N ARG A 176 -8.20 12.10 16.50
CA ARG A 176 -7.97 12.49 15.09
C ARG A 176 -6.62 12.00 14.60
N GLY A 177 -6.64 11.34 13.46
CA GLY A 177 -5.46 10.78 12.82
C GLY A 177 -4.84 9.60 13.56
N THR A 178 -5.67 8.81 14.25
CA THR A 178 -5.27 7.62 15.02
C THR A 178 -6.04 6.38 14.56
N TYR A 179 -5.60 5.21 15.00
CA TYR A 179 -6.30 3.94 14.80
C TYR A 179 -7.73 3.98 15.38
N ALA A 180 -7.94 4.53 16.57
CA ALA A 180 -9.29 4.72 17.12
C ALA A 180 -10.15 5.70 16.31
N GLY A 181 -9.53 6.75 15.74
CA GLY A 181 -10.22 7.65 14.83
C GLY A 181 -10.69 6.96 13.55
N LEU A 182 -9.86 6.08 12.98
CA LEU A 182 -10.23 5.28 11.81
C LEU A 182 -11.43 4.37 12.11
N ILE A 183 -11.47 3.74 13.29
CA ILE A 183 -12.61 2.91 13.73
C ILE A 183 -13.94 3.66 13.64
N GLU A 184 -13.97 4.93 14.08
CA GLU A 184 -15.19 5.76 14.03
C GLU A 184 -15.67 6.05 12.61
N LYS A 185 -14.82 5.84 11.60
CA LYS A 185 -15.10 6.05 10.17
C LYS A 185 -15.30 4.78 9.35
N ILE A 186 -15.23 3.60 9.96
CA ILE A 186 -15.57 2.33 9.30
C ILE A 186 -16.96 2.36 8.62
N PRO A 187 -18.02 2.99 9.18
CA PRO A 187 -19.30 3.08 8.48
C PRO A 187 -19.22 3.73 7.09
N TYR A 188 -18.32 4.70 6.88
CA TYR A 188 -18.08 5.32 5.58
C TYR A 188 -17.48 4.32 4.58
N LEU A 189 -16.46 3.55 5.01
CA LEU A 189 -15.82 2.53 4.18
C LEU A 189 -16.82 1.44 3.76
N LYS A 190 -17.68 1.00 4.70
CA LYS A 190 -18.78 0.07 4.39
C LYS A 190 -19.80 0.66 3.42
N ASP A 191 -20.13 1.94 3.57
CA ASP A 191 -21.07 2.63 2.69
C ASP A 191 -20.51 2.77 1.26
N LEU A 192 -19.22 3.08 1.14
CA LEU A 192 -18.48 3.08 -0.14
C LEU A 192 -18.49 1.68 -0.79
N GLY A 193 -18.34 0.63 0.02
CA GLY A 193 -18.45 -0.77 -0.40
C GLY A 193 -17.11 -1.44 -0.73
N ILE A 194 -15.99 -0.86 -0.30
CA ILE A 194 -14.66 -1.48 -0.44
C ILE A 194 -14.58 -2.78 0.38
N THR A 195 -13.63 -3.64 0.05
CA THR A 195 -13.50 -4.96 0.73
C THR A 195 -12.15 -5.15 1.42
N ALA A 196 -11.15 -4.35 1.08
CA ALA A 196 -9.87 -4.30 1.78
C ALA A 196 -9.39 -2.85 1.90
N VAL A 197 -8.75 -2.52 3.03
CA VAL A 197 -7.94 -1.31 3.16
C VAL A 197 -6.47 -1.68 3.01
N GLU A 198 -5.73 -0.90 2.24
CA GLU A 198 -4.27 -0.96 2.19
C GLU A 198 -3.74 0.26 2.94
N LEU A 199 -3.18 0.04 4.12
CA LEU A 199 -2.68 1.11 4.95
C LEU A 199 -1.26 1.46 4.51
N LEU A 200 -1.03 2.74 4.20
CA LEU A 200 0.32 3.31 4.12
C LEU A 200 1.13 2.96 5.39
N PRO A 201 2.47 3.01 5.32
CA PRO A 201 3.35 2.44 6.34
C PRO A 201 2.92 2.69 7.80
N VAL A 202 2.59 1.60 8.48
CA VAL A 202 2.23 1.59 9.91
C VAL A 202 3.38 1.13 10.80
N TYR A 203 4.45 0.59 10.21
CA TYR A 203 5.67 0.26 10.92
C TYR A 203 6.23 1.51 11.59
N HIS A 204 6.81 1.38 12.77
CA HIS A 204 7.37 2.54 13.43
C HIS A 204 8.53 3.10 12.61
N TYR A 205 8.32 4.32 12.10
CA TYR A 205 9.29 5.16 11.41
C TYR A 205 9.63 6.42 12.22
N ASP A 206 10.74 7.08 11.86
CA ASP A 206 11.18 8.32 12.48
C ASP A 206 10.58 9.55 11.77
N ASN A 207 9.73 10.30 12.47
CA ASN A 207 9.13 11.53 11.95
C ASN A 207 10.16 12.63 11.61
N GLN A 208 11.35 12.61 12.23
CA GLN A 208 12.45 13.54 11.95
C GLN A 208 13.27 13.14 10.72
N ASP A 209 13.00 12.00 10.10
CA ASP A 209 13.63 11.61 8.82
C ASP A 209 12.94 12.27 7.63
N ALA A 210 13.07 13.59 7.57
CA ALA A 210 12.53 14.45 6.53
C ALA A 210 13.42 15.71 6.40
N PRO A 211 13.31 16.47 5.30
CA PRO A 211 13.99 17.75 5.19
C PRO A 211 13.62 18.70 6.34
N ALA A 212 14.52 19.61 6.69
CA ALA A 212 14.33 20.53 7.81
C ALA A 212 13.03 21.35 7.65
N GLY A 213 12.18 21.34 8.69
CA GLY A 213 10.88 22.00 8.70
C GLY A 213 9.70 21.11 8.28
N PHE A 214 9.97 19.91 7.78
CA PHE A 214 8.97 18.91 7.43
C PHE A 214 8.97 17.75 8.43
N LYS A 215 7.92 16.94 8.36
CA LYS A 215 7.85 15.64 9.04
C LYS A 215 7.65 14.58 8.00
N ASN A 216 8.21 13.40 8.21
CA ASN A 216 7.86 12.25 7.38
C ASN A 216 6.38 11.94 7.61
N TYR A 217 5.52 12.25 6.65
CA TYR A 217 4.09 12.04 6.77
C TYR A 217 3.75 10.61 6.36
N TRP A 218 4.15 10.18 5.16
CA TRP A 218 3.80 8.85 4.64
C TRP A 218 4.38 7.68 5.44
N GLY A 219 5.59 7.82 5.97
CA GLY A 219 6.21 6.80 6.81
C GLY A 219 7.06 5.75 6.09
N TYR A 220 7.38 5.94 4.80
CA TYR A 220 8.32 5.09 4.04
C TYR A 220 9.77 5.30 4.49
N SER A 221 10.06 5.04 5.76
CA SER A 221 11.39 5.02 6.35
C SER A 221 11.36 4.34 7.73
N PRO A 222 11.11 3.02 7.81
CA PRO A 222 10.93 2.34 9.09
C PRO A 222 12.23 2.28 9.90
N ILE A 223 12.08 2.32 11.22
CA ILE A 223 13.16 2.01 12.18
C ILE A 223 12.90 0.71 12.96
N SER A 224 11.65 0.25 13.02
CA SER A 224 11.27 -1.08 13.51
C SER A 224 10.34 -1.75 12.51
N PHE A 225 10.51 -3.06 12.33
CA PHE A 225 9.63 -3.89 11.51
C PHE A 225 8.49 -4.54 12.30
N PHE A 226 8.51 -4.47 13.64
CA PHE A 226 7.56 -5.18 14.52
C PHE A 226 6.65 -4.24 15.31
N ALA A 227 7.01 -2.96 15.44
CA ALA A 227 6.25 -2.00 16.23
C ALA A 227 5.31 -1.17 15.35
N PRO A 228 4.03 -1.00 15.71
CA PRO A 228 3.16 -0.01 15.09
C PRO A 228 3.62 1.41 15.43
N HIS A 229 3.34 2.37 14.55
CA HIS A 229 3.77 3.76 14.70
C HIS A 229 3.04 4.46 15.87
N PRO A 230 3.74 4.89 16.94
CA PRO A 230 3.09 5.42 18.14
C PRO A 230 2.26 6.69 17.93
N ALA A 231 2.60 7.54 16.94
CA ALA A 231 1.83 8.75 16.69
C ALA A 231 0.44 8.48 16.08
N TYR A 232 0.18 7.25 15.65
CA TYR A 232 -1.15 6.80 15.21
C TYR A 232 -2.00 6.24 16.36
N SER A 233 -1.54 6.33 17.61
CA SER A 233 -2.31 5.94 18.79
C SER A 233 -2.81 7.16 19.55
N SER A 234 -4.10 7.14 19.89
CA SER A 234 -4.70 8.09 20.83
C SER A 234 -4.31 7.77 22.27
N ASP A 235 -4.06 6.49 22.58
CA ASP A 235 -3.52 6.07 23.87
C ASP A 235 -2.04 6.47 24.03
N LYS A 236 -1.68 6.95 25.22
CA LYS A 236 -0.34 7.41 25.58
C LYS A 236 0.42 6.39 26.42
N ASP A 237 -0.22 5.28 26.77
CA ASP A 237 0.49 4.14 27.35
C ASP A 237 1.54 3.60 26.35
N PRO A 238 2.73 3.17 26.83
CA PRO A 238 3.76 2.55 25.99
C PRO A 238 3.29 1.38 25.11
N LEU A 239 2.21 0.69 25.49
CA LEU A 239 1.62 -0.43 24.76
C LEU A 239 0.33 -0.06 24.03
N GLY A 240 -0.21 1.14 24.27
CA GLY A 240 -1.39 1.68 23.62
C GLY A 240 -1.39 1.53 22.09
N PRO A 241 -0.29 1.85 21.38
CA PRO A 241 -0.25 1.69 19.93
C PRO A 241 -0.47 0.26 19.43
N ILE A 242 -0.07 -0.76 20.20
CA ILE A 242 -0.26 -2.16 19.81
C ILE A 242 -1.74 -2.55 19.96
N ASP A 243 -2.32 -2.27 21.13
CA ASP A 243 -3.68 -2.67 21.43
C ASP A 243 -4.69 -1.88 20.58
N GLU A 244 -4.47 -0.57 20.38
CA GLU A 244 -5.33 0.27 19.55
C GLU A 244 -5.26 -0.12 18.06
N PHE A 245 -4.09 -0.56 17.58
CA PHE A 245 -3.97 -1.14 16.23
C PHE A 245 -4.78 -2.43 16.10
N ARG A 246 -4.67 -3.35 17.08
CA ARG A 246 -5.43 -4.60 17.07
C ARG A 246 -6.93 -4.36 17.17
N ASP A 247 -7.35 -3.38 17.95
CA ASP A 247 -8.75 -2.95 18.02
C ASP A 247 -9.26 -2.46 16.66
N MET A 248 -8.43 -1.73 15.91
CA MET A 248 -8.76 -1.30 14.55
C MET A 248 -8.90 -2.48 13.60
N VAL A 249 -7.95 -3.43 13.59
CA VAL A 249 -8.03 -4.65 12.78
C VAL A 249 -9.31 -5.44 13.10
N LYS A 250 -9.55 -5.73 14.39
CA LYS A 250 -10.76 -6.42 14.88
C LYS A 250 -12.04 -5.70 14.44
N ALA A 251 -12.07 -4.37 14.47
CA ALA A 251 -13.23 -3.59 14.03
C ALA A 251 -13.45 -3.64 12.50
N LEU A 252 -12.38 -3.61 11.71
CA LEU A 252 -12.43 -3.76 10.24
C LEU A 252 -12.90 -5.17 9.85
N HIS A 253 -12.40 -6.21 10.51
CA HIS A 253 -12.83 -7.58 10.30
C HIS A 253 -14.31 -7.80 10.62
N ARG A 254 -14.79 -7.25 11.75
CA ARG A 254 -16.23 -7.23 12.08
C ARG A 254 -17.08 -6.52 11.02
N ALA A 255 -16.50 -5.55 10.32
CA ALA A 255 -17.13 -4.88 9.20
C ALA A 255 -17.06 -5.66 7.87
N GLY A 256 -16.29 -6.75 7.81
CA GLY A 256 -16.04 -7.53 6.60
C GLY A 256 -14.98 -6.93 5.68
N ILE A 257 -14.08 -6.10 6.22
CA ILE A 257 -13.01 -5.41 5.50
C ILE A 257 -11.67 -6.00 5.93
N GLU A 258 -10.89 -6.44 4.94
CA GLU A 258 -9.53 -6.94 5.16
C GLU A 258 -8.52 -5.81 5.40
N VAL A 259 -7.42 -6.12 6.08
CA VAL A 259 -6.31 -5.19 6.32
C VAL A 259 -5.06 -5.68 5.61
N ILE A 260 -4.60 -4.87 4.65
CA ILE A 260 -3.34 -5.04 3.93
C ILE A 260 -2.38 -3.95 4.42
N LEU A 261 -1.13 -4.32 4.73
CA LEU A 261 -0.12 -3.34 5.14
C LEU A 261 0.86 -3.06 4.01
N ASP A 262 1.11 -1.78 3.74
CA ASP A 262 2.28 -1.37 2.97
C ASP A 262 3.54 -1.55 3.84
N VAL A 263 4.47 -2.37 3.37
CA VAL A 263 5.67 -2.80 4.10
C VAL A 263 6.95 -2.43 3.36
N VAL A 264 7.85 -1.79 4.09
CA VAL A 264 9.12 -1.29 3.59
C VAL A 264 10.25 -2.14 4.18
N TYR A 265 10.61 -3.23 3.51
CA TYR A 265 11.76 -4.06 3.90
C TYR A 265 13.04 -3.75 3.11
N ASN A 266 12.97 -2.79 2.18
CA ASN A 266 14.05 -2.50 1.24
C ASN A 266 15.07 -1.49 1.80
N HIS A 267 14.69 -0.62 2.75
CA HIS A 267 15.58 0.35 3.42
C HIS A 267 15.14 0.65 4.86
N THR A 268 15.90 1.50 5.55
CA THR A 268 15.61 1.92 6.93
C THR A 268 15.91 3.40 7.17
N ALA A 269 15.35 3.95 8.26
CA ALA A 269 15.60 5.30 8.74
C ALA A 269 17.03 5.59 9.22
N GLU A 270 17.96 4.65 9.16
CA GLU A 270 19.37 4.94 9.48
C GLU A 270 20.10 5.65 8.34
N GLY A 271 19.51 5.74 7.15
CA GLY A 271 20.07 6.42 5.98
C GLY A 271 21.46 5.92 5.59
N ASN A 272 22.24 6.76 4.93
CA ASN A 272 23.61 6.46 4.51
C ASN A 272 24.62 6.57 5.67
N HIS A 273 25.91 6.55 5.36
CA HIS A 273 27.02 6.67 6.31
C HIS A 273 27.02 7.92 7.22
N GLU A 274 26.30 8.99 6.87
CA GLU A 274 26.13 10.22 7.67
C GLU A 274 24.85 10.20 8.51
N GLY A 275 23.96 9.23 8.27
CA GLY A 275 22.72 9.07 9.00
C GLY A 275 22.92 8.63 10.46
N PRO A 276 21.84 8.50 11.24
CA PRO A 276 21.93 8.19 12.66
C PRO A 276 22.23 6.70 12.91
N THR A 277 22.73 6.39 14.11
CA THR A 277 22.83 5.02 14.64
C THR A 277 21.74 4.83 15.69
N LEU A 278 20.67 4.13 15.30
CA LEU A 278 19.42 3.95 16.03
C LEU A 278 19.14 2.48 16.35
N SER A 279 19.55 1.54 15.48
CA SER A 279 19.31 0.11 15.62
C SER A 279 20.37 -0.71 14.84
N PHE A 280 20.06 -1.15 13.64
CA PHE A 280 20.77 -2.19 12.86
C PHE A 280 22.26 -1.92 12.69
N ARG A 281 22.64 -0.69 12.33
CA ARG A 281 24.02 -0.20 12.17
C ARG A 281 24.87 -0.45 13.41
N GLY A 282 24.29 -0.23 14.58
CA GLY A 282 24.97 -0.41 15.87
C GLY A 282 25.08 -1.87 16.30
N PHE A 283 24.26 -2.77 15.76
CA PHE A 283 24.31 -4.21 16.07
C PHE A 283 25.24 -5.01 15.15
N GLU A 284 25.09 -4.88 13.83
CA GLU A 284 25.90 -5.62 12.86
C GLU A 284 25.76 -5.00 11.46
N ASN A 285 26.39 -3.85 11.26
CA ASN A 285 26.20 -3.04 10.06
C ASN A 285 26.32 -3.80 8.72
N ASP A 286 27.37 -4.63 8.56
CA ASP A 286 27.65 -5.36 7.33
C ASP A 286 26.80 -6.63 7.15
N ALA A 287 26.00 -7.02 8.14
CA ALA A 287 25.04 -8.12 8.02
C ALA A 287 23.62 -7.64 7.71
N TYR A 288 23.29 -6.37 8.01
CA TYR A 288 21.99 -5.77 7.76
C TYR A 288 21.93 -4.96 6.47
N TYR A 289 23.04 -4.36 6.01
CA TYR A 289 23.06 -3.45 4.87
C TYR A 289 23.98 -3.91 3.74
N ILE A 290 23.56 -3.65 2.50
CA ILE A 290 24.43 -3.78 1.33
C ILE A 290 25.42 -2.62 1.33
N LEU A 291 26.70 -2.94 1.48
CA LEU A 291 27.79 -1.96 1.49
C LEU A 291 28.49 -1.92 0.13
N GLU A 292 29.04 -0.77 -0.22
CA GLU A 292 29.87 -0.64 -1.42
C GLU A 292 31.21 -1.39 -1.26
N SER A 293 31.99 -1.48 -2.34
CA SER A 293 33.27 -2.21 -2.32
C SER A 293 34.28 -1.68 -1.31
N ASP A 294 34.22 -0.38 -0.98
CA ASP A 294 35.07 0.22 0.05
C ASP A 294 34.53 0.05 1.48
N LYS A 295 33.36 -0.58 1.62
CA LYS A 295 32.60 -0.87 2.86
C LYS A 295 32.27 0.34 3.74
N GLN A 296 32.77 1.51 3.41
CA GLN A 296 32.49 2.74 4.13
C GLN A 296 31.12 3.28 3.73
N TYR A 297 30.77 3.16 2.45
CA TYR A 297 29.50 3.64 1.92
C TYR A 297 28.48 2.51 1.74
N TYR A 298 27.23 2.92 1.53
CA TYR A 298 26.07 2.04 1.43
C TYR A 298 25.57 2.08 0.00
N SER A 299 25.26 0.93 -0.56
CA SER A 299 24.54 0.90 -1.83
C SER A 299 23.12 1.47 -1.64
N ASN A 300 22.66 2.22 -2.63
CA ASN A 300 21.41 2.98 -2.54
C ASN A 300 20.49 2.69 -3.74
N TYR A 301 19.99 1.46 -3.83
CA TYR A 301 19.04 1.06 -4.86
C TYR A 301 17.62 1.59 -4.62
N THR A 302 17.38 2.09 -3.41
CA THR A 302 16.10 2.57 -2.88
C THR A 302 15.90 4.05 -3.16
N GLY A 303 16.99 4.79 -3.32
CA GLY A 303 16.98 6.27 -3.36
C GLY A 303 17.02 6.91 -1.96
N CYS A 304 16.89 6.14 -0.88
CA CYS A 304 16.72 6.61 0.50
C CYS A 304 18.01 6.55 1.35
N GLY A 305 19.15 6.25 0.75
CA GLY A 305 20.49 6.34 1.34
C GLY A 305 21.10 5.02 1.77
N ASN A 306 20.31 3.97 2.01
CA ASN A 306 20.78 2.61 2.24
C ASN A 306 19.89 1.58 1.53
N THR A 307 20.35 0.34 1.50
CA THR A 307 19.58 -0.82 1.08
C THR A 307 19.79 -1.95 2.08
N LEU A 308 18.69 -2.51 2.58
CA LEU A 308 18.72 -3.66 3.49
C LEU A 308 19.16 -4.91 2.71
N ASP A 309 20.09 -5.69 3.26
CA ASP A 309 20.61 -6.90 2.60
C ASP A 309 19.63 -8.07 2.77
N ALA A 310 18.64 -8.15 1.90
CA ALA A 310 17.70 -9.28 1.87
C ALA A 310 18.34 -10.60 1.38
N GLY A 311 19.60 -10.62 0.94
CA GLY A 311 20.36 -11.85 0.68
C GLY A 311 20.88 -12.49 1.96
N SER A 312 21.27 -11.66 2.94
CA SER A 312 21.72 -12.09 4.27
C SER A 312 20.69 -12.98 4.97
N SER A 313 21.12 -14.19 5.37
CA SER A 313 20.25 -15.14 6.07
C SER A 313 19.63 -14.59 7.37
N TYR A 314 20.27 -13.62 8.00
CA TYR A 314 19.77 -12.99 9.23
C TYR A 314 18.63 -12.01 8.94
N VAL A 315 18.77 -11.22 7.88
CA VAL A 315 17.74 -10.29 7.42
C VAL A 315 16.56 -11.04 6.85
N ARG A 316 16.78 -12.08 6.03
CA ARG A 316 15.70 -12.94 5.51
C ARG A 316 14.83 -13.51 6.62
N ARG A 317 15.49 -14.05 7.65
CA ARG A 317 14.81 -14.55 8.84
C ARG A 317 14.02 -13.43 9.53
N MET A 318 14.59 -12.24 9.69
CA MET A 318 13.89 -11.12 10.32
C MET A 318 12.66 -10.68 9.53
N ILE A 319 12.74 -10.65 8.20
CA ILE A 319 11.58 -10.35 7.34
C ILE A 319 10.49 -11.41 7.54
N SER A 320 10.85 -12.70 7.50
CA SER A 320 9.91 -13.81 7.74
C SER A 320 9.28 -13.75 9.14
N ASP A 321 10.10 -13.60 10.19
CA ASP A 321 9.64 -13.49 11.59
C ASP A 321 8.73 -12.26 11.78
N SER A 322 9.00 -11.16 11.08
CA SER A 322 8.15 -9.95 11.08
C SER A 322 6.80 -10.20 10.42
N LEU A 323 6.78 -10.78 9.22
CA LEU A 323 5.54 -11.15 8.53
C LEU A 323 4.70 -12.12 9.37
N HIS A 324 5.33 -13.11 10.00
CA HIS A 324 4.65 -14.03 10.93
C HIS A 324 4.02 -13.28 12.08
N TYR A 325 4.73 -12.35 12.70
CA TYR A 325 4.21 -11.54 13.79
C TYR A 325 2.95 -10.76 13.36
N TRP A 326 3.01 -10.07 12.22
CA TRP A 326 1.85 -9.30 11.74
C TRP A 326 0.65 -10.18 11.39
N VAL A 327 0.86 -11.38 10.82
CA VAL A 327 -0.25 -12.30 10.50
C VAL A 327 -0.81 -12.96 11.75
N GLN A 328 0.06 -13.53 12.60
CA GLN A 328 -0.37 -14.37 13.73
C GLN A 328 -0.79 -13.56 14.95
N GLU A 329 -0.09 -12.47 15.25
CA GLU A 329 -0.29 -11.69 16.49
C GLU A 329 -1.01 -10.36 16.26
N MET A 330 -1.13 -9.91 15.00
CA MET A 330 -1.80 -8.68 14.61
C MET A 330 -2.94 -8.91 13.59
N HIS A 331 -3.20 -10.17 13.22
CA HIS A 331 -4.29 -10.63 12.32
C HIS A 331 -4.32 -9.97 10.93
N ILE A 332 -3.18 -9.57 10.38
CA ILE A 332 -3.11 -8.96 9.04
C ILE A 332 -3.45 -9.97 7.94
N ASP A 333 -4.23 -9.52 6.94
CA ASP A 333 -4.70 -10.35 5.81
C ASP A 333 -3.77 -10.30 4.59
N GLY A 334 -2.89 -9.31 4.51
CA GLY A 334 -2.02 -9.11 3.36
C GLY A 334 -0.93 -8.07 3.53
N PHE A 335 -0.02 -8.05 2.56
CA PHE A 335 1.10 -7.10 2.49
C PHE A 335 1.28 -6.60 1.06
N ARG A 336 1.49 -5.29 0.91
CA ARG A 336 2.03 -4.65 -0.29
C ARG A 336 3.48 -4.29 -0.02
N PHE A 337 4.40 -4.85 -0.79
CA PHE A 337 5.84 -4.67 -0.62
C PHE A 337 6.32 -3.52 -1.48
N ASP A 338 6.77 -2.46 -0.80
CA ASP A 338 7.42 -1.30 -1.40
C ASP A 338 8.74 -1.68 -2.07
N LEU A 339 8.98 -1.14 -3.27
CA LEU A 339 10.15 -1.42 -4.11
C LEU A 339 10.60 -2.89 -4.06
N ALA A 340 9.65 -3.82 -4.24
CA ALA A 340 9.81 -5.24 -3.98
C ALA A 340 10.95 -5.87 -4.79
N SER A 341 11.29 -5.29 -5.95
CA SER A 341 12.43 -5.71 -6.78
C SER A 341 13.76 -5.69 -6.02
N ILE A 342 13.91 -4.86 -4.99
CA ILE A 342 15.13 -4.80 -4.18
C ILE A 342 15.34 -6.10 -3.40
N LEU A 343 14.26 -6.77 -2.98
CA LEU A 343 14.33 -8.07 -2.32
C LEU A 343 14.86 -9.18 -3.25
N SER A 344 14.93 -8.92 -4.56
CA SER A 344 15.57 -9.83 -5.51
C SER A 344 17.11 -9.70 -5.55
N ARG A 345 17.68 -8.66 -4.95
CA ARG A 345 19.13 -8.39 -5.01
C ARG A 345 19.92 -9.22 -3.99
N ASP A 346 21.12 -9.65 -4.37
CA ASP A 346 22.06 -10.33 -3.48
C ASP A 346 22.88 -9.36 -2.61
N GLU A 347 23.80 -9.91 -1.81
CA GLU A 347 24.71 -9.15 -0.93
C GLU A 347 25.65 -8.18 -1.68
N ASN A 348 25.77 -8.30 -3.00
CA ASN A 348 26.53 -7.40 -3.88
C ASN A 348 25.60 -6.48 -4.70
N GLY A 349 24.30 -6.47 -4.38
CA GLY A 349 23.29 -5.67 -5.04
C GLY A 349 22.89 -6.17 -6.44
N GLN A 350 23.26 -7.38 -6.84
CA GLN A 350 22.91 -7.94 -8.15
C GLN A 350 21.55 -8.65 -8.09
N PRO A 351 20.62 -8.37 -9.02
CA PRO A 351 19.34 -9.08 -9.08
C PRO A 351 19.57 -10.57 -9.34
N LEU A 352 18.95 -11.41 -8.52
CA LEU A 352 18.96 -12.86 -8.66
C LEU A 352 17.74 -13.30 -9.47
N GLU A 353 17.91 -14.34 -10.29
CA GLU A 353 16.77 -15.02 -10.94
C GLU A 353 15.92 -15.80 -9.91
N ASN A 354 16.55 -16.30 -8.85
CA ASN A 354 15.91 -17.08 -7.78
C ASN A 354 16.29 -16.55 -6.39
N PRO A 355 15.84 -15.34 -6.02
CA PRO A 355 16.10 -14.75 -4.71
C PRO A 355 15.45 -15.57 -3.60
N PRO A 356 16.21 -15.99 -2.59
CA PRO A 356 15.69 -16.92 -1.59
C PRO A 356 14.58 -16.30 -0.73
N VAL A 357 14.64 -15.00 -0.41
CA VAL A 357 13.65 -14.36 0.47
C VAL A 357 12.22 -14.38 -0.09
N LEU A 358 12.04 -14.18 -1.39
CA LEU A 358 10.71 -14.16 -2.00
C LEU A 358 10.08 -15.56 -2.02
N TRP A 359 10.89 -16.60 -2.27
CA TRP A 359 10.47 -17.98 -2.17
C TRP A 359 10.27 -18.44 -0.72
N ASP A 360 11.11 -17.99 0.21
CA ASP A 360 10.97 -18.25 1.65
C ASP A 360 9.61 -17.70 2.13
N ILE A 361 9.20 -16.50 1.70
CA ILE A 361 7.91 -15.89 2.02
C ILE A 361 6.75 -16.67 1.39
N GLU A 362 6.82 -16.93 0.08
CA GLU A 362 5.73 -17.56 -0.65
C GLU A 362 5.44 -19.00 -0.21
N THR A 363 6.50 -19.77 0.08
CA THR A 363 6.37 -21.18 0.44
C THR A 363 6.12 -21.41 1.93
N ASP A 364 6.08 -20.34 2.73
CA ASP A 364 5.87 -20.41 4.16
C ASP A 364 4.42 -20.83 4.50
N PRO A 365 4.22 -21.93 5.25
CA PRO A 365 2.88 -22.38 5.63
C PRO A 365 2.08 -21.37 6.48
N VAL A 366 2.75 -20.51 7.26
CA VAL A 366 2.10 -19.46 8.06
C VAL A 366 1.54 -18.35 7.17
N LEU A 367 2.26 -18.03 6.09
CA LEU A 367 1.88 -16.99 5.13
C LEU A 367 0.97 -17.52 4.01
N SER A 368 0.70 -18.82 4.00
CA SER A 368 -0.19 -19.44 3.01
C SER A 368 -1.60 -18.83 3.04
N GLY A 369 -2.02 -18.29 1.90
CA GLY A 369 -3.32 -17.64 1.73
C GLY A 369 -3.38 -16.17 2.18
N VAL A 370 -2.26 -15.61 2.67
CA VAL A 370 -2.09 -14.18 2.87
C VAL A 370 -1.92 -13.51 1.50
N LYS A 371 -2.45 -12.31 1.33
CA LYS A 371 -2.29 -11.55 0.07
C LYS A 371 -0.89 -10.98 -0.01
N LEU A 372 -0.16 -11.29 -1.09
CA LEU A 372 1.16 -10.73 -1.36
C LEU A 372 1.09 -9.87 -2.62
N ILE A 373 1.37 -8.57 -2.47
CA ILE A 373 1.34 -7.58 -3.55
C ILE A 373 2.73 -6.96 -3.66
N ALA A 374 3.25 -6.80 -4.88
CA ALA A 374 4.57 -6.25 -5.15
C ALA A 374 4.49 -4.95 -5.96
N GLU A 375 5.26 -3.95 -5.52
CA GLU A 375 5.77 -2.90 -6.40
C GLU A 375 7.01 -3.44 -7.13
N ALA A 376 6.80 -4.01 -8.31
CA ALA A 376 7.82 -4.75 -9.05
C ALA A 376 8.82 -3.85 -9.81
N TRP A 377 9.39 -2.85 -9.13
CA TRP A 377 10.50 -2.04 -9.63
C TRP A 377 11.34 -1.46 -8.49
N ASP A 378 12.47 -0.83 -8.82
CA ASP A 378 13.28 -0.07 -7.87
C ASP A 378 13.81 1.26 -8.45
N ALA A 379 14.33 2.12 -7.56
CA ALA A 379 14.82 3.46 -7.92
C ALA A 379 16.13 3.43 -8.73
N ALA A 380 16.81 2.28 -8.83
CA ALA A 380 18.00 2.11 -9.66
C ALA A 380 17.68 1.69 -11.10
N GLY A 381 16.39 1.63 -11.47
CA GLY A 381 15.93 1.37 -12.83
C GLY A 381 15.64 -0.10 -13.14
N LEU A 382 15.65 -0.99 -12.13
CA LEU A 382 15.14 -2.35 -12.32
C LEU A 382 13.62 -2.30 -12.44
N TYR A 383 13.07 -2.96 -13.46
CA TYR A 383 11.63 -3.02 -13.72
C TYR A 383 11.24 -4.46 -14.04
N GLN A 384 10.39 -5.05 -13.20
CA GLN A 384 10.03 -6.47 -13.21
C GLN A 384 8.52 -6.70 -13.33
N VAL A 385 7.74 -5.70 -13.76
CA VAL A 385 6.30 -5.88 -13.98
C VAL A 385 6.05 -6.95 -15.05
N GLY A 386 5.28 -7.98 -14.71
CA GLY A 386 5.02 -9.16 -15.53
C GLY A 386 6.12 -10.21 -15.52
N SER A 387 7.17 -10.01 -14.73
CA SER A 387 8.27 -10.96 -14.56
C SER A 387 8.79 -10.97 -13.12
N PHE A 388 7.94 -10.56 -12.17
CA PHE A 388 8.30 -10.56 -10.76
C PHE A 388 8.46 -12.00 -10.28
N ILE A 389 9.39 -12.21 -9.35
CA ILE A 389 9.70 -13.56 -8.88
C ILE A 389 8.62 -14.04 -7.92
N GLY A 390 8.10 -15.24 -8.19
CA GLY A 390 7.15 -15.96 -7.34
C GLY A 390 5.86 -16.28 -8.10
N ASP A 391 5.15 -17.31 -7.65
CA ASP A 391 3.97 -17.84 -8.32
C ASP A 391 2.65 -17.25 -7.80
N SER A 392 2.66 -16.69 -6.59
CA SER A 392 1.45 -16.25 -5.89
C SER A 392 1.30 -14.73 -5.81
N TRP A 393 2.38 -13.98 -6.02
CA TRP A 393 2.44 -12.53 -5.93
C TRP A 393 1.52 -11.86 -6.94
N LYS A 394 0.88 -10.77 -6.51
CA LYS A 394 0.16 -9.84 -7.38
C LYS A 394 0.99 -8.59 -7.56
N GLU A 395 0.79 -7.88 -8.66
CA GLU A 395 1.67 -6.77 -9.01
C GLU A 395 0.86 -5.50 -9.23
N TRP A 396 1.36 -4.40 -8.67
CA TRP A 396 0.91 -3.07 -9.06
C TRP A 396 1.18 -2.87 -10.55
N ASN A 397 0.11 -2.79 -11.34
CA ASN A 397 0.23 -2.68 -12.79
C ASN A 397 0.42 -1.21 -13.21
N GLY A 398 1.67 -0.74 -13.17
CA GLY A 398 2.03 0.59 -13.66
C GLY A 398 1.68 0.83 -15.14
N LYS A 399 1.63 -0.23 -15.98
CA LYS A 399 1.17 -0.11 -17.37
C LYS A 399 -0.34 0.14 -17.47
N PHE A 400 -1.14 -0.43 -16.58
CA PHE A 400 -2.57 -0.09 -16.47
C PHE A 400 -2.75 1.39 -16.21
N ARG A 401 -2.05 1.92 -15.19
CA ARG A 401 -2.05 3.35 -14.85
C ARG A 401 -1.71 4.19 -16.08
N ASP A 402 -0.56 3.94 -16.70
CA ASP A 402 -0.02 4.80 -17.75
C ASP A 402 -0.86 4.76 -19.04
N ASP A 403 -1.23 3.56 -19.51
CA ASP A 403 -1.95 3.42 -20.76
C ASP A 403 -3.41 3.88 -20.67
N VAL A 404 -4.07 3.71 -19.50
CA VAL A 404 -5.42 4.25 -19.27
C VAL A 404 -5.38 5.77 -19.20
N ARG A 405 -4.41 6.35 -18.48
CA ARG A 405 -4.19 7.81 -18.43
C ARG A 405 -3.98 8.39 -19.82
N SER A 406 -3.05 7.81 -20.58
CA SER A 406 -2.72 8.27 -21.94
C SER A 406 -3.89 8.14 -22.91
N PHE A 407 -4.66 7.04 -22.85
CA PHE A 407 -5.86 6.88 -23.68
C PHE A 407 -6.95 7.92 -23.36
N LEU A 408 -7.31 8.11 -22.09
CA LEU A 408 -8.35 9.09 -21.72
C LEU A 408 -7.92 10.54 -21.95
N LYS A 409 -6.63 10.86 -21.76
CA LYS A 409 -6.02 12.12 -22.16
C LYS A 409 -6.13 12.36 -23.68
N GLY A 410 -6.21 11.28 -24.47
CA GLY A 410 -6.41 11.33 -25.92
C GLY A 410 -5.10 11.38 -26.68
N ASP A 411 -4.07 10.71 -26.18
CA ASP A 411 -2.81 10.55 -26.90
C ASP A 411 -2.95 9.53 -28.03
N ASN A 412 -2.14 9.70 -29.08
CA ASN A 412 -2.11 8.82 -30.23
C ASN A 412 -1.47 7.45 -29.90
N GLY A 413 -1.91 6.39 -30.59
CA GLY A 413 -1.32 5.05 -30.51
C GLY A 413 -1.68 4.28 -29.23
N THR A 414 -2.77 4.65 -28.56
CA THR A 414 -3.12 4.16 -27.22
C THR A 414 -4.18 3.06 -27.21
N VAL A 415 -5.08 2.99 -28.21
CA VAL A 415 -6.26 2.08 -28.21
C VAL A 415 -5.90 0.61 -27.97
N SER A 416 -4.91 0.08 -28.70
CA SER A 416 -4.55 -1.34 -28.59
C SER A 416 -4.04 -1.70 -27.18
N LYS A 417 -3.23 -0.83 -26.58
CA LYS A 417 -2.72 -1.04 -25.21
C LYS A 417 -3.84 -0.90 -24.18
N PHE A 418 -4.66 0.13 -24.33
CA PHE A 418 -5.83 0.36 -23.48
C PHE A 418 -6.78 -0.85 -23.46
N VAL A 419 -7.05 -1.45 -24.62
CA VAL A 419 -7.86 -2.66 -24.71
C VAL A 419 -7.23 -3.82 -23.94
N SER A 420 -5.92 -4.04 -24.06
CA SER A 420 -5.23 -5.05 -23.24
C SER A 420 -5.41 -4.79 -21.75
N ARG A 421 -5.37 -3.53 -21.29
CA ARG A 421 -5.60 -3.17 -19.89
C ARG A 421 -7.02 -3.55 -19.41
N LEU A 422 -8.05 -3.28 -20.22
CA LEU A 422 -9.43 -3.68 -19.90
C LEU A 422 -9.58 -5.20 -19.73
N LEU A 423 -8.80 -5.97 -20.47
CA LEU A 423 -8.82 -7.43 -20.46
C LEU A 423 -7.97 -8.07 -19.36
N GLY A 424 -7.41 -7.32 -18.42
CA GLY A 424 -6.54 -7.88 -17.37
C GLY A 424 -5.08 -8.03 -17.82
N SER A 425 -4.66 -7.30 -18.85
CA SER A 425 -3.29 -7.22 -19.36
C SER A 425 -2.69 -8.57 -19.82
N PRO A 426 -3.34 -9.30 -20.77
CA PRO A 426 -2.84 -10.59 -21.24
C PRO A 426 -1.50 -10.54 -21.98
N ASP A 427 -1.12 -9.39 -22.52
CA ASP A 427 0.22 -9.13 -23.08
C ASP A 427 1.32 -9.04 -22.02
N ILE A 428 0.95 -8.83 -20.76
CA ILE A 428 1.87 -8.84 -19.61
C ILE A 428 1.79 -10.21 -18.93
N TYR A 429 0.61 -10.61 -18.46
CA TYR A 429 0.44 -11.78 -17.57
C TYR A 429 -0.09 -13.05 -18.26
N GLY A 430 -0.46 -12.99 -19.54
CA GLY A 430 -1.07 -14.11 -20.25
C GLY A 430 -0.14 -15.29 -20.50
N HIS A 431 1.16 -15.18 -20.21
CA HIS A 431 2.13 -16.25 -20.45
C HIS A 431 2.18 -17.30 -19.32
N GLU A 432 1.65 -17.01 -18.13
CA GLU A 432 1.79 -17.87 -16.94
C GLU A 432 0.56 -18.72 -16.61
N GLU A 433 -0.53 -18.61 -17.38
CA GLU A 433 -1.81 -19.30 -17.11
C GLU A 433 -2.34 -19.05 -15.67
N ARG A 434 -2.13 -17.84 -15.15
CA ARG A 434 -2.58 -17.36 -13.82
C ARG A 434 -3.90 -16.63 -13.87
N GLU A 435 -4.51 -16.41 -12.72
CA GLU A 435 -5.73 -15.61 -12.55
C GLU A 435 -5.56 -14.15 -13.03
N PRO A 436 -6.63 -13.50 -13.53
CA PRO A 436 -6.59 -12.09 -13.93
C PRO A 436 -6.14 -11.13 -12.82
N GLU A 437 -6.41 -11.49 -11.57
CA GLU A 437 -6.08 -10.71 -10.39
C GLU A 437 -4.58 -10.56 -10.14
N GLN A 438 -3.72 -11.27 -10.89
CA GLN A 438 -2.27 -10.98 -10.99
C GLN A 438 -2.02 -9.47 -11.18
N SER A 439 -2.90 -8.81 -11.94
CA SER A 439 -2.89 -7.37 -12.15
C SER A 439 -3.68 -6.63 -11.06
N ILE A 440 -2.98 -5.87 -10.21
CA ILE A 440 -3.59 -4.81 -9.40
C ILE A 440 -3.72 -3.56 -10.28
N ASN A 441 -4.95 -3.26 -10.68
CA ASN A 441 -5.29 -2.14 -11.56
C ASN A 441 -5.53 -0.87 -10.75
N PHE A 442 -4.76 0.17 -11.04
CA PHE A 442 -4.94 1.48 -10.44
C PHE A 442 -4.64 2.57 -11.47
N VAL A 443 -5.30 3.71 -11.32
CA VAL A 443 -5.02 4.91 -12.14
C VAL A 443 -4.40 6.02 -11.31
N THR A 444 -4.44 5.90 -10.00
CA THR A 444 -3.90 6.82 -8.99
C THR A 444 -3.55 6.00 -7.75
N CYS A 445 -2.51 6.42 -7.05
CA CYS A 445 -2.06 5.91 -5.76
C CYS A 445 -1.44 7.07 -4.98
N HIS A 446 -0.87 6.83 -3.80
CA HIS A 446 -0.26 7.87 -2.99
C HIS A 446 0.89 8.59 -3.72
N ASP A 447 1.59 7.87 -4.61
CA ASP A 447 2.59 8.43 -5.53
C ASP A 447 1.94 9.13 -6.74
N GLY A 448 2.36 10.37 -6.97
CA GLY A 448 1.85 11.17 -8.08
C GLY A 448 0.58 11.94 -7.71
N PHE A 449 -0.21 12.27 -8.72
CA PHE A 449 -1.46 13.03 -8.51
C PHE A 449 -2.59 12.16 -7.94
N THR A 450 -3.41 12.81 -7.10
CA THR A 450 -4.81 12.39 -6.88
C THR A 450 -5.61 12.38 -8.19
N LEU A 451 -6.76 11.71 -8.23
CA LEU A 451 -7.56 11.63 -9.45
C LEU A 451 -8.14 12.99 -9.85
N ASN A 452 -8.46 13.84 -8.88
CA ASN A 452 -8.88 15.20 -9.19
C ASN A 452 -7.74 16.03 -9.78
N ASP A 453 -6.51 15.85 -9.28
CA ASP A 453 -5.37 16.62 -9.75
C ASP A 453 -4.85 16.13 -11.10
N LEU A 454 -4.96 14.82 -11.37
CA LEU A 454 -4.69 14.20 -12.67
C LEU A 454 -5.49 14.86 -13.81
N VAL A 455 -6.71 15.33 -13.53
CA VAL A 455 -7.57 16.03 -14.50
C VAL A 455 -7.56 17.55 -14.33
N SER A 456 -6.74 18.08 -13.43
CA SER A 456 -6.68 19.51 -13.11
C SER A 456 -5.31 20.15 -13.32
N TYR A 457 -4.24 19.38 -13.46
CA TYR A 457 -2.87 19.89 -13.58
C TYR A 457 -2.11 19.17 -14.71
N ASN A 458 -1.35 19.93 -15.49
CA ASN A 458 -0.38 19.38 -16.45
C ASN A 458 1.00 19.24 -15.82
N GLU A 459 1.36 20.15 -14.92
CA GLU A 459 2.67 20.18 -14.27
C GLU A 459 2.51 19.93 -12.77
N LYS A 460 3.56 19.39 -12.14
CA LYS A 460 3.60 19.23 -10.67
C LYS A 460 3.88 20.58 -9.98
N HIS A 461 3.27 20.77 -8.81
CA HIS A 461 3.40 21.95 -7.95
C HIS A 461 3.84 21.50 -6.55
N ASN A 462 5.08 20.99 -6.46
CA ASN A 462 5.67 20.46 -5.23
C ASN A 462 6.46 21.53 -4.45
N GLU A 463 6.28 22.82 -4.75
CA GLU A 463 7.01 23.91 -4.09
C GLU A 463 6.88 23.85 -2.56
N ALA A 464 5.72 23.39 -2.07
CA ALA A 464 5.43 23.21 -0.66
C ALA A 464 6.37 22.20 0.03
N ASN A 465 7.05 21.32 -0.70
CA ASN A 465 8.00 20.33 -0.16
C ASN A 465 9.39 20.93 0.13
N GLY A 466 9.66 22.17 -0.32
CA GLY A 466 10.92 22.86 -0.02
C GLY A 466 12.14 22.38 -0.82
N GLU A 467 11.96 21.49 -1.79
CA GLU A 467 13.06 20.94 -2.61
C GLU A 467 13.24 21.64 -3.97
N GLY A 468 12.58 22.80 -4.14
CA GLY A 468 12.62 23.57 -5.38
C GLY A 468 11.90 22.87 -6.53
N ASN A 469 10.80 22.15 -6.23
CA ASN A 469 9.98 21.39 -7.18
C ASN A 469 10.76 20.31 -7.97
N ARG A 470 11.88 19.83 -7.40
CA ARG A 470 12.72 18.80 -8.04
C ARG A 470 12.22 17.37 -7.78
N ASP A 471 11.57 17.19 -6.64
CA ASP A 471 11.01 15.92 -6.17
C ASP A 471 9.69 15.57 -6.90
N GLY A 472 9.31 14.30 -6.92
CA GLY A 472 8.13 13.80 -7.64
C GLY A 472 8.32 13.61 -9.15
N ASN A 473 7.40 12.88 -9.78
CA ASN A 473 7.49 12.52 -11.20
C ASN A 473 7.16 13.72 -12.12
N ASN A 474 7.95 13.93 -13.18
CA ASN A 474 7.69 14.96 -14.18
C ASN A 474 6.69 14.50 -15.25
N ASP A 475 6.63 13.20 -15.57
CA ASP A 475 5.69 12.66 -16.56
C ASP A 475 4.51 11.98 -15.87
N ASN A 476 3.43 12.75 -15.70
CA ASN A 476 2.24 12.31 -14.98
C ASN A 476 1.16 11.73 -15.89
N LEU A 477 1.30 11.89 -17.21
CA LEU A 477 0.27 11.60 -18.22
C LEU A 477 -1.09 12.25 -17.87
N SER A 478 -1.04 13.46 -17.33
CA SER A 478 -2.17 14.22 -16.83
C SER A 478 -2.69 15.23 -17.87
N TRP A 479 -3.90 15.76 -17.65
CA TRP A 479 -4.46 16.83 -18.47
C TRP A 479 -5.38 17.73 -17.65
N ASN A 480 -5.04 19.01 -17.56
CA ASN A 480 -5.78 20.02 -16.79
C ASN A 480 -7.19 20.35 -17.32
N CYS A 481 -7.60 19.76 -18.44
CA CYS A 481 -8.89 19.97 -19.10
C CYS A 481 -9.14 21.40 -19.60
N GLY A 482 -8.11 22.26 -19.66
CA GLY A 482 -8.15 23.60 -20.24
C GLY A 482 -7.47 24.68 -19.40
N ILE A 483 -7.63 24.64 -18.07
CA ILE A 483 -7.06 25.63 -17.13
C ILE A 483 -6.25 24.88 -16.09
N GLU A 484 -5.05 25.35 -15.75
CA GLU A 484 -4.23 24.74 -14.69
C GLU A 484 -4.82 25.02 -13.30
N GLY A 485 -4.99 23.98 -12.49
CA GLY A 485 -5.48 24.06 -11.13
C GLY A 485 -6.98 24.36 -10.99
N GLN A 486 -7.36 24.99 -9.89
CA GLN A 486 -8.76 25.31 -9.57
C GLN A 486 -9.35 26.32 -10.57
N THR A 487 -10.62 26.14 -10.92
CA THR A 487 -11.35 27.03 -11.83
C THR A 487 -12.83 27.04 -11.50
N ASP A 488 -13.46 28.21 -11.71
CA ASP A 488 -14.91 28.41 -11.59
C ASP A 488 -15.63 28.21 -12.94
N ASP A 489 -14.92 27.87 -14.02
CA ASP A 489 -15.53 27.58 -15.32
C ASP A 489 -16.38 26.30 -15.24
N PRO A 490 -17.73 26.40 -15.36
CA PRO A 490 -18.62 25.26 -15.20
C PRO A 490 -18.47 24.24 -16.35
N GLN A 491 -17.97 24.63 -17.53
CA GLN A 491 -17.71 23.70 -18.63
C GLN A 491 -16.51 22.80 -18.31
N ILE A 492 -15.43 23.39 -17.79
CA ILE A 492 -14.25 22.63 -17.35
C ILE A 492 -14.60 21.77 -16.14
N GLY A 493 -15.37 22.32 -15.18
CA GLY A 493 -15.85 21.57 -14.02
C GLY A 493 -16.61 20.29 -14.41
N ARG A 494 -17.55 20.39 -15.37
CA ARG A 494 -18.28 19.23 -15.92
C ARG A 494 -17.36 18.25 -16.65
N LEU A 495 -16.44 18.74 -17.47
CA LEU A 495 -15.47 17.89 -18.19
C LEU A 495 -14.58 17.10 -17.23
N ARG A 496 -14.04 17.75 -16.19
CA ARG A 496 -13.24 17.08 -15.16
C ARG A 496 -14.06 16.05 -14.40
N ASN A 497 -15.30 16.38 -14.04
CA ASN A 497 -16.19 15.43 -13.37
C ASN A 497 -16.46 14.19 -14.23
N ARG A 498 -16.68 14.39 -15.54
CA ARG A 498 -16.79 13.32 -16.53
C ARG A 498 -15.52 12.49 -16.63
N GLN A 499 -14.33 13.10 -16.65
CA GLN A 499 -13.06 12.36 -16.69
C GLN A 499 -12.87 11.51 -15.43
N VAL A 500 -13.12 12.06 -14.25
CA VAL A 500 -13.09 11.31 -12.98
C VAL A 500 -13.99 10.07 -13.05
N LYS A 501 -15.23 10.23 -13.54
CA LYS A 501 -16.18 9.11 -13.72
C LYS A 501 -15.70 8.10 -14.77
N ASN A 502 -15.07 8.55 -15.86
CA ASN A 502 -14.47 7.65 -16.87
C ASN A 502 -13.37 6.78 -16.26
N PHE A 503 -12.45 7.39 -15.50
CA PHE A 503 -11.36 6.68 -14.83
C PHE A 503 -11.89 5.63 -13.84
N PHE A 504 -12.90 5.98 -13.02
CA PHE A 504 -13.55 5.02 -12.12
C PHE A 504 -14.24 3.89 -12.86
N ALA A 505 -15.02 4.21 -13.92
CA ALA A 505 -15.72 3.21 -14.71
C ALA A 505 -14.74 2.21 -15.33
N ILE A 506 -13.65 2.68 -15.94
CA ILE A 506 -12.63 1.81 -16.54
C ILE A 506 -11.95 0.95 -15.48
N THR A 507 -11.49 1.54 -14.38
CA THR A 507 -10.76 0.83 -13.31
C THR A 507 -11.61 -0.27 -12.66
N LEU A 508 -12.87 0.04 -12.31
CA LEU A 508 -13.77 -0.92 -11.66
C LEU A 508 -14.38 -1.93 -12.64
N LEU A 509 -14.48 -1.60 -13.93
CA LEU A 509 -15.02 -2.52 -14.94
C LEU A 509 -13.98 -3.44 -15.60
N ALA A 510 -12.70 -3.10 -15.57
CA ALA A 510 -11.64 -3.96 -16.08
C ALA A 510 -11.55 -5.32 -15.36
N ALA A 511 -11.00 -6.32 -16.04
CA ALA A 511 -10.56 -7.57 -15.41
C ALA A 511 -9.24 -7.35 -14.62
N GLY A 512 -9.01 -8.13 -13.56
CA GLY A 512 -7.98 -7.86 -12.55
C GLY A 512 -8.56 -7.20 -11.29
N ALA A 513 -7.74 -6.97 -10.26
CA ALA A 513 -8.19 -6.44 -8.97
C ALA A 513 -8.00 -4.91 -8.90
N PRO A 514 -9.05 -4.10 -8.66
CA PRO A 514 -8.93 -2.65 -8.63
C PRO A 514 -8.43 -2.15 -7.28
N MET A 515 -7.62 -1.10 -7.34
CA MET A 515 -7.23 -0.29 -6.19
C MET A 515 -7.68 1.16 -6.40
N LEU A 516 -8.23 1.75 -5.35
CA LEU A 516 -8.69 3.14 -5.29
C LEU A 516 -7.87 3.89 -4.24
N LEU A 517 -7.44 5.10 -4.56
CA LEU A 517 -6.74 5.98 -3.63
C LEU A 517 -7.74 6.74 -2.76
N MET A 518 -7.42 6.83 -1.46
CA MET A 518 -8.18 7.57 -0.48
C MET A 518 -8.53 9.00 -0.93
N GLY A 519 -9.84 9.25 -1.04
CA GLY A 519 -10.42 10.56 -1.30
C GLY A 519 -10.70 10.82 -2.78
N ASP A 520 -10.24 9.97 -3.70
CA ASP A 520 -10.57 10.14 -5.12
C ASP A 520 -12.08 10.04 -5.37
N GLU A 521 -12.79 9.23 -4.59
CA GLU A 521 -14.25 9.06 -4.65
C GLU A 521 -15.03 10.31 -4.26
N VAL A 522 -14.35 11.30 -3.68
CA VAL A 522 -14.87 12.64 -3.36
C VAL A 522 -14.01 13.75 -3.97
N ARG A 523 -13.16 13.43 -4.96
CA ARG A 523 -12.28 14.39 -5.65
C ARG A 523 -11.34 15.16 -4.72
N ARG A 524 -10.73 14.47 -3.75
CA ARG A 524 -9.62 15.00 -2.93
C ARG A 524 -8.54 15.57 -3.84
N THR A 525 -7.93 16.67 -3.40
CA THR A 525 -6.86 17.37 -4.11
C THR A 525 -5.67 17.54 -3.17
N GLN A 526 -4.48 17.47 -3.74
CA GLN A 526 -3.20 17.88 -3.13
C GLN A 526 -2.71 19.20 -3.75
N GLN A 527 -3.61 19.93 -4.41
CA GLN A 527 -3.35 21.22 -5.05
C GLN A 527 -2.26 21.15 -6.13
N GLY A 528 -2.15 20.00 -6.80
CA GLY A 528 -1.11 19.78 -7.81
C GLY A 528 0.24 19.34 -7.21
N ASN A 529 0.33 19.12 -5.89
CA ASN A 529 1.47 18.42 -5.32
C ASN A 529 1.35 16.92 -5.62
N ASN A 530 2.29 16.36 -6.38
CA ASN A 530 2.29 14.96 -6.79
C ASN A 530 3.25 14.09 -5.96
N ASN A 531 3.77 14.62 -4.86
CA ASN A 531 4.72 13.95 -3.98
C ASN A 531 4.59 14.47 -2.54
N ALA A 532 3.40 14.40 -1.96
CA ALA A 532 3.10 15.05 -0.67
C ALA A 532 3.65 14.28 0.55
N TYR A 533 4.81 13.61 0.42
CA TYR A 533 5.39 12.71 1.42
C TYR A 533 5.72 13.38 2.75
N GLY A 534 6.02 14.69 2.72
CA GLY A 534 6.34 15.52 3.89
C GLY A 534 5.20 16.40 4.39
N GLN A 535 4.00 16.29 3.80
CA GLN A 535 2.90 17.24 4.02
C GLN A 535 1.87 16.70 5.03
N ASP A 536 2.20 16.72 6.32
CA ASP A 536 1.24 16.44 7.39
C ASP A 536 0.33 17.64 7.69
N ASN A 537 -0.51 18.00 6.73
CA ASN A 537 -1.43 19.15 6.78
C ASN A 537 -2.59 18.98 5.79
N GLU A 538 -3.39 20.03 5.59
CA GLU A 538 -4.57 20.06 4.74
C GLU A 538 -4.31 19.72 3.26
N ILE A 539 -3.06 19.75 2.78
CA ILE A 539 -2.70 19.23 1.45
C ILE A 539 -2.97 17.72 1.39
N SER A 540 -2.64 16.98 2.45
CA SER A 540 -2.74 15.52 2.46
C SER A 540 -3.95 14.98 3.22
N TRP A 541 -4.49 15.74 4.18
CA TRP A 541 -5.60 15.29 5.00
C TRP A 541 -6.90 15.16 4.20
N PHE A 542 -7.75 14.22 4.60
CA PHE A 542 -9.06 14.02 4.01
C PHE A 542 -10.03 15.11 4.47
N ASP A 543 -10.41 16.01 3.57
CA ASP A 543 -11.47 17.00 3.82
C ASP A 543 -12.85 16.33 3.70
N TRP A 544 -13.51 16.12 4.84
CA TRP A 544 -14.82 15.46 4.89
C TRP A 544 -15.96 16.31 4.33
N GLY A 545 -15.76 17.61 4.11
CA GLY A 545 -16.71 18.47 3.40
C GLY A 545 -16.83 18.09 1.91
N LEU A 546 -15.83 17.41 1.36
CA LEU A 546 -15.86 16.93 -0.02
C LEU A 546 -16.90 15.83 -0.25
N VAL A 547 -17.27 15.07 0.79
CA VAL A 547 -18.32 14.04 0.70
C VAL A 547 -19.66 14.66 0.29
N GLU A 548 -20.01 15.81 0.86
CA GLU A 548 -21.22 16.55 0.49
C GLU A 548 -21.06 17.27 -0.84
N LYS A 549 -19.91 17.92 -1.06
CA LYS A 549 -19.63 18.70 -2.28
C LYS A 549 -19.62 17.84 -3.55
N HIS A 550 -19.12 16.61 -3.46
CA HIS A 550 -18.95 15.67 -4.56
C HIS A 550 -19.76 14.39 -4.34
N ALA A 551 -20.92 14.51 -3.70
CA ALA A 551 -21.85 13.40 -3.44
C ALA A 551 -22.27 12.67 -4.73
N ASP A 552 -22.23 13.34 -5.88
CA ASP A 552 -22.51 12.74 -7.18
C ASP A 552 -21.44 11.71 -7.59
N VAL A 553 -20.15 12.02 -7.37
CA VAL A 553 -19.03 11.08 -7.64
C VAL A 553 -19.05 9.95 -6.63
N PHE A 554 -19.25 10.25 -5.34
CA PHE A 554 -19.35 9.23 -4.30
C PHE A 554 -20.47 8.22 -4.61
N ARG A 555 -21.67 8.72 -4.96
CA ARG A 555 -22.78 7.89 -5.44
C ARG A 555 -22.36 7.04 -6.64
N PHE A 556 -21.72 7.65 -7.64
CA PHE A 556 -21.31 6.96 -8.85
C PHE A 556 -20.36 5.77 -8.56
N VAL A 557 -19.34 6.00 -7.74
CA VAL A 557 -18.36 4.97 -7.34
C VAL A 557 -19.03 3.84 -6.55
N ARG A 558 -19.93 4.17 -5.62
CA ARG A 558 -20.70 3.16 -4.86
C ARG A 558 -21.51 2.22 -5.76
N HIS A 559 -22.18 2.76 -6.78
CA HIS A 559 -22.94 1.95 -7.72
C HIS A 559 -22.03 1.07 -8.58
N LEU A 560 -20.85 1.57 -9.00
CA LEU A 560 -19.85 0.76 -9.71
C LEU A 560 -19.30 -0.38 -8.85
N ILE A 561 -18.93 -0.10 -7.60
CA ILE A 561 -18.46 -1.10 -6.64
C ILE A 561 -19.54 -2.17 -6.42
N THR A 562 -20.78 -1.75 -6.19
CA THR A 562 -21.92 -2.66 -6.03
C THR A 562 -22.09 -3.57 -7.24
N ALA A 563 -22.01 -3.01 -8.46
CA ALA A 563 -22.14 -3.79 -9.68
C ALA A 563 -20.95 -4.75 -9.90
N ARG A 564 -19.74 -4.33 -9.54
CA ARG A 564 -18.54 -5.16 -9.57
C ARG A 564 -18.67 -6.38 -8.65
N LEU A 565 -19.13 -6.17 -7.42
CA LEU A 565 -19.33 -7.25 -6.44
C LEU A 565 -20.51 -8.17 -6.80
N ARG A 566 -21.46 -7.70 -7.61
CA ARG A 566 -22.59 -8.50 -8.15
C ARG A 566 -22.24 -9.31 -9.39
N ARG A 567 -21.02 -9.24 -9.92
CA ARG A 567 -20.60 -10.06 -11.07
C ARG A 567 -20.93 -11.53 -10.77
N ASP A 568 -21.45 -12.23 -11.79
CA ASP A 568 -21.88 -13.63 -11.74
C ASP A 568 -20.66 -14.58 -11.65
N VAL A 569 -19.86 -14.39 -10.60
CA VAL A 569 -18.69 -15.19 -10.24
C VAL A 569 -19.14 -16.20 -9.22
N SER A 570 -19.25 -17.45 -9.65
CA SER A 570 -19.50 -18.56 -8.75
C SER A 570 -18.21 -19.17 -8.23
N LEU A 571 -18.34 -20.05 -7.24
CA LEU A 571 -17.22 -20.86 -6.74
C LEU A 571 -16.53 -21.69 -7.85
N LYS A 572 -17.19 -21.96 -8.99
CA LYS A 572 -16.59 -22.66 -10.14
C LYS A 572 -15.78 -21.74 -11.07
N ASP A 573 -16.04 -20.44 -11.00
CA ASP A 573 -15.33 -19.42 -11.78
C ASP A 573 -14.11 -18.88 -11.01
N LEU A 574 -14.05 -19.14 -9.69
CA LEU A 574 -12.85 -18.95 -8.88
C LEU A 574 -11.77 -19.92 -9.35
N GLY A 575 -10.68 -19.38 -9.91
CA GLY A 575 -9.52 -20.16 -10.36
C GLY A 575 -9.43 -20.38 -11.86
N LEU A 576 -10.25 -19.71 -12.69
CA LEU A 576 -9.96 -19.63 -14.12
C LEU A 576 -8.69 -18.81 -14.34
N SER A 577 -7.79 -19.30 -15.20
CA SER A 577 -6.69 -18.48 -15.69
C SER A 577 -7.23 -17.32 -16.53
N LEU A 578 -6.44 -16.27 -16.70
CA LEU A 578 -6.71 -15.15 -17.57
C LEU A 578 -7.01 -15.62 -19.00
N ASN A 579 -6.21 -16.54 -19.53
CA ASN A 579 -6.44 -17.09 -20.88
C ASN A 579 -7.73 -17.90 -20.95
N GLN A 580 -8.03 -18.71 -19.94
CA GLN A 580 -9.30 -19.45 -19.88
C GLN A 580 -10.50 -18.51 -19.79
N LEU A 581 -10.40 -17.46 -18.97
CA LEU A 581 -11.42 -16.42 -18.86
C LEU A 581 -11.66 -15.76 -20.22
N LEU A 582 -10.58 -15.35 -20.90
CA LEU A 582 -10.67 -14.69 -22.20
C LEU A 582 -11.17 -15.62 -23.33
N GLN A 583 -10.83 -16.91 -23.29
CA GLN A 583 -11.36 -17.91 -24.22
C GLN A 583 -12.85 -18.17 -24.01
N GLN A 584 -13.32 -18.13 -22.77
CA GLN A 584 -14.74 -18.32 -22.42
C GLN A 584 -15.56 -17.04 -22.61
N ALA A 585 -14.93 -15.87 -22.40
CA ALA A 585 -15.56 -14.57 -22.60
C ALA A 585 -15.84 -14.36 -24.10
N LYS A 586 -17.12 -14.27 -24.45
CA LYS A 586 -17.51 -13.90 -25.82
C LYS A 586 -17.45 -12.39 -25.93
N ILE A 587 -16.32 -11.90 -26.43
CA ILE A 587 -16.05 -10.49 -26.68
C ILE A 587 -16.08 -10.23 -28.19
N THR A 588 -16.83 -9.22 -28.60
CA THR A 588 -16.82 -8.71 -29.98
C THR A 588 -16.38 -7.26 -29.96
N TRP A 589 -15.36 -6.93 -30.75
CA TRP A 589 -14.81 -5.58 -30.86
C TRP A 589 -15.48 -4.80 -31.99
N HIS A 590 -15.75 -3.53 -31.72
CA HIS A 590 -16.41 -2.61 -32.62
C HIS A 590 -15.66 -1.26 -32.60
N GLY A 591 -15.89 -0.42 -33.60
CA GLY A 591 -15.54 0.99 -33.55
C GLY A 591 -16.83 1.79 -33.34
N VAL A 592 -16.93 2.95 -33.99
CA VAL A 592 -18.23 3.63 -34.18
C VAL A 592 -19.21 2.80 -35.02
N LYS A 593 -18.69 1.87 -35.83
CA LYS A 593 -19.48 0.89 -36.59
C LYS A 593 -19.28 -0.53 -36.04
N LEU A 594 -20.30 -1.36 -36.13
CA LEU A 594 -20.27 -2.73 -35.64
C LEU A 594 -19.22 -3.57 -36.39
N ASN A 595 -18.41 -4.33 -35.64
CA ASN A 595 -17.40 -5.26 -36.16
C ASN A 595 -16.29 -4.57 -36.98
N GLN A 596 -16.14 -3.25 -36.82
CA GLN A 596 -15.11 -2.44 -37.47
C GLN A 596 -14.34 -1.63 -36.42
N PRO A 597 -13.61 -2.29 -35.49
CA PRO A 597 -12.75 -1.59 -34.55
C PRO A 597 -11.65 -0.83 -35.29
N ASP A 598 -11.32 0.36 -34.79
CA ASP A 598 -10.24 1.18 -35.32
C ASP A 598 -9.01 1.03 -34.41
N TRP A 599 -7.99 0.37 -34.92
CA TRP A 599 -6.70 0.17 -34.25
C TRP A 599 -5.63 1.14 -34.75
N GLY A 600 -6.04 2.16 -35.52
CA GLY A 600 -5.15 3.17 -36.08
C GLY A 600 -4.47 4.01 -35.01
N ILE A 601 -3.32 4.60 -35.37
CA ILE A 601 -2.54 5.45 -34.48
C ILE A 601 -3.31 6.71 -34.04
N ASP A 602 -4.21 7.23 -34.87
CA ASP A 602 -5.01 8.41 -34.56
C ASP A 602 -6.39 8.06 -33.97
N SER A 603 -6.59 6.79 -33.59
CA SER A 603 -7.87 6.36 -33.01
C SER A 603 -7.95 6.72 -31.53
N HIS A 604 -9.13 7.21 -31.12
CA HIS A 604 -9.44 7.59 -29.73
C HIS A 604 -10.81 7.04 -29.29
N ALA A 605 -11.32 6.03 -30.00
CA ALA A 605 -12.63 5.48 -29.76
C ALA A 605 -12.63 3.97 -29.95
N ILE A 606 -13.30 3.26 -29.05
CA ILE A 606 -13.45 1.80 -29.15
C ILE A 606 -14.77 1.39 -28.51
N ALA A 607 -15.37 0.33 -29.04
CA ALA A 607 -16.54 -0.29 -28.43
C ALA A 607 -16.38 -1.82 -28.36
N LEU A 608 -17.05 -2.43 -27.38
CA LEU A 608 -17.07 -3.87 -27.21
C LEU A 608 -18.42 -4.38 -26.74
N THR A 609 -18.79 -5.57 -27.19
CA THR A 609 -19.90 -6.34 -26.65
C THR A 609 -19.33 -7.54 -25.91
N VAL A 610 -19.62 -7.66 -24.62
CA VAL A 610 -19.19 -8.78 -23.78
C VAL A 610 -20.40 -9.52 -23.23
N LYS A 611 -20.39 -10.85 -23.38
CA LYS A 611 -21.36 -11.73 -22.73
C LYS A 611 -20.77 -12.28 -21.44
N SER A 612 -21.53 -12.21 -20.35
CA SER A 612 -21.19 -12.91 -19.10
C SER A 612 -20.91 -14.40 -19.37
N ILE A 613 -20.01 -15.01 -18.59
CA ILE A 613 -19.59 -16.43 -18.76
C ILE A 613 -20.81 -17.35 -18.84
N ARG A 614 -21.81 -17.12 -17.99
CA ARG A 614 -23.05 -17.91 -17.93
C ARG A 614 -24.13 -17.45 -18.90
N GLY A 615 -23.91 -16.35 -19.61
CA GLY A 615 -24.87 -15.74 -20.52
C GLY A 615 -26.12 -15.21 -19.84
N SER A 616 -26.05 -14.86 -18.55
CA SER A 616 -27.15 -14.26 -17.78
C SER A 616 -27.41 -12.81 -18.22
N PHE A 617 -26.34 -12.07 -18.54
CA PHE A 617 -26.40 -10.71 -19.11
C PHE A 617 -25.29 -10.46 -20.13
N MET A 618 -25.45 -9.38 -20.91
CA MET A 618 -24.47 -8.83 -21.84
C MET A 618 -24.26 -7.34 -21.53
N PHE A 619 -23.04 -6.86 -21.74
CA PHE A 619 -22.72 -5.44 -21.77
C PHE A 619 -22.30 -5.02 -23.17
N HIS A 620 -22.70 -3.82 -23.57
CA HIS A 620 -22.15 -3.11 -24.72
C HIS A 620 -21.54 -1.80 -24.23
N ILE A 621 -20.22 -1.69 -24.32
CA ILE A 621 -19.45 -0.58 -23.78
C ILE A 621 -18.94 0.24 -24.96
N MET A 622 -19.22 1.54 -24.96
CA MET A 622 -18.79 2.49 -25.99
C MET A 622 -17.95 3.57 -25.32
N ILE A 623 -16.72 3.75 -25.78
CA ILE A 623 -15.74 4.63 -25.14
C ILE A 623 -15.26 5.64 -26.16
N ASN A 624 -15.53 6.92 -25.89
CA ASN A 624 -15.14 8.04 -26.72
C ASN A 624 -14.12 8.91 -25.97
N ALA A 625 -12.83 8.66 -26.16
CA ALA A 625 -11.77 9.56 -25.71
C ALA A 625 -11.49 10.69 -26.71
N TYR A 626 -12.23 10.79 -27.81
CA TYR A 626 -12.11 11.88 -28.77
C TYR A 626 -12.74 13.17 -28.24
N TRP A 627 -12.26 14.33 -28.73
CA TRP A 627 -12.75 15.66 -28.32
C TRP A 627 -14.02 16.12 -29.06
N LYS A 628 -14.65 15.24 -29.85
CA LYS A 628 -15.96 15.48 -30.47
C LYS A 628 -16.92 14.35 -30.16
N ASP A 629 -18.21 14.66 -30.22
CA ASP A 629 -19.27 13.68 -30.12
C ASP A 629 -19.17 12.69 -31.29
N MET A 630 -19.50 11.44 -31.02
CA MET A 630 -19.46 10.35 -32.00
C MET A 630 -20.72 9.51 -31.92
N GLU A 631 -21.19 9.03 -33.06
CA GLU A 631 -22.35 8.15 -33.17
C GLU A 631 -21.87 6.70 -33.22
N PHE A 632 -22.23 5.90 -32.22
CA PHE A 632 -21.89 4.48 -32.15
C PHE A 632 -23.09 3.61 -32.52
N GLU A 633 -22.89 2.67 -33.45
CA GLU A 633 -23.91 1.66 -33.75
C GLU A 633 -24.10 0.70 -32.58
N VAL A 634 -25.37 0.43 -32.22
CA VAL A 634 -25.76 -0.49 -31.15
C VAL A 634 -26.10 -1.85 -31.76
N PRO A 635 -25.53 -2.98 -31.27
CA PRO A 635 -25.78 -4.28 -31.84
C PRO A 635 -27.24 -4.71 -31.64
N PRO A 636 -27.92 -5.25 -32.66
CA PRO A 636 -29.30 -5.72 -32.49
C PRO A 636 -29.35 -6.91 -31.53
N VAL A 637 -30.23 -6.86 -30.53
CA VAL A 637 -30.55 -8.01 -29.68
C VAL A 637 -31.50 -8.91 -30.48
N SER A 638 -31.02 -10.05 -30.97
CA SER A 638 -31.83 -10.97 -31.77
C SER A 638 -32.49 -12.06 -30.90
N GLY A 639 -33.79 -12.28 -31.12
CA GLY A 639 -34.58 -13.36 -30.50
C GLY A 639 -35.30 -12.98 -29.20
N LEU A 640 -36.22 -13.84 -28.75
CA LEU A 640 -36.95 -13.73 -27.46
C LEU A 640 -36.07 -14.03 -26.23
N GLU A 641 -34.77 -14.30 -26.44
CA GLU A 641 -33.89 -14.81 -25.39
C GLU A 641 -33.36 -13.71 -24.47
N TYR A 642 -33.26 -12.46 -24.93
CA TYR A 642 -32.78 -11.35 -24.12
C TYR A 642 -33.72 -10.14 -24.22
N GLU A 643 -33.84 -9.40 -23.11
CA GLU A 643 -34.54 -8.11 -23.09
C GLU A 643 -33.74 -7.08 -23.92
N GLY A 644 -34.40 -6.09 -24.53
CA GLY A 644 -33.69 -5.05 -25.31
C GLY A 644 -32.64 -4.29 -24.48
N TRP A 645 -31.67 -3.66 -25.15
CA TRP A 645 -30.62 -2.87 -24.47
C TRP A 645 -31.20 -1.80 -23.57
N ARG A 646 -30.53 -1.59 -22.43
CA ARG A 646 -30.82 -0.50 -21.52
C ARG A 646 -29.56 0.27 -21.17
N GLN A 647 -29.66 1.60 -21.08
CA GLN A 647 -28.56 2.45 -20.65
C GLN A 647 -28.37 2.29 -19.13
N TRP A 648 -27.16 1.88 -18.76
CA TRP A 648 -26.75 1.71 -17.36
C TRP A 648 -25.83 2.83 -16.90
N ILE A 649 -24.80 3.13 -17.70
CA ILE A 649 -23.81 4.18 -17.42
C ILE A 649 -23.76 5.12 -18.62
N ASP A 650 -23.74 6.42 -18.38
CA ASP A 650 -23.47 7.46 -19.37
C ASP A 650 -22.77 8.63 -18.67
N THR A 651 -21.44 8.66 -18.72
CA THR A 651 -20.65 9.64 -17.94
C THR A 651 -20.83 11.08 -18.42
N ALA A 652 -21.50 11.29 -19.56
CA ALA A 652 -21.83 12.62 -20.06
C ALA A 652 -23.09 13.21 -19.41
N ARG A 653 -23.94 12.39 -18.81
CA ARG A 653 -25.15 12.83 -18.11
C ARG A 653 -24.83 13.38 -16.72
N GLU A 654 -25.75 14.18 -16.21
CA GLU A 654 -25.71 14.65 -14.82
C GLU A 654 -26.24 13.57 -13.87
N SER A 655 -25.77 13.59 -12.62
CA SER A 655 -26.32 12.71 -11.59
C SER A 655 -27.79 13.06 -11.30
N PRO A 656 -28.70 12.08 -11.16
CA PRO A 656 -28.42 10.65 -10.99
C PRO A 656 -28.42 9.79 -12.27
N GLU A 657 -28.53 10.38 -13.46
CA GLU A 657 -28.66 9.63 -14.73
C GLU A 657 -27.33 9.08 -15.28
N ASP A 658 -26.21 9.53 -14.73
CA ASP A 658 -24.86 9.10 -15.10
C ASP A 658 -24.58 7.63 -14.77
N ILE A 659 -25.18 7.12 -13.71
CA ILE A 659 -25.28 5.69 -13.41
C ILE A 659 -26.61 5.36 -12.73
N LEU A 660 -27.31 4.37 -13.28
CA LEU A 660 -28.58 3.89 -12.77
C LEU A 660 -28.40 2.58 -12.02
N SER A 661 -29.29 2.29 -11.06
CA SER A 661 -29.43 0.92 -10.60
C SER A 661 -29.95 0.04 -11.75
N TRP A 662 -29.62 -1.25 -11.76
CA TRP A 662 -30.03 -2.16 -12.84
C TRP A 662 -31.56 -2.16 -13.08
N ASP A 663 -32.35 -1.95 -12.02
CA ASP A 663 -33.81 -1.89 -12.09
C ASP A 663 -34.37 -0.58 -12.66
N GLU A 664 -33.60 0.49 -12.63
CA GLU A 664 -34.00 1.83 -13.09
C GLU A 664 -33.47 2.14 -14.49
N THR A 665 -32.65 1.25 -15.07
CA THR A 665 -32.07 1.43 -16.41
C THR A 665 -33.13 1.72 -17.47
N VAL A 666 -32.80 2.62 -18.40
CA VAL A 666 -33.74 3.11 -19.42
C VAL A 666 -33.56 2.35 -20.73
N ALA A 667 -34.65 1.94 -21.38
CA ALA A 667 -34.59 1.21 -22.64
C ALA A 667 -34.00 2.07 -23.77
N VAL A 668 -33.06 1.49 -24.52
CA VAL A 668 -32.47 2.04 -25.75
C VAL A 668 -33.07 1.29 -26.93
N ARG A 669 -33.75 2.00 -27.83
CA ARG A 669 -34.44 1.41 -28.99
C ARG A 669 -33.78 1.77 -30.31
N GLU A 670 -32.92 2.77 -30.27
CA GLU A 670 -32.18 3.32 -31.38
C GLU A 670 -31.06 2.35 -31.80
N ALA A 671 -30.83 2.24 -33.11
CA ALA A 671 -29.72 1.45 -33.65
C ALA A 671 -28.38 2.20 -33.55
N VAL A 672 -28.40 3.47 -33.13
CA VAL A 672 -27.25 4.34 -32.98
C VAL A 672 -27.40 5.11 -31.67
N TYR A 673 -26.34 5.18 -30.87
CA TYR A 673 -26.29 5.95 -29.63
C TYR A 673 -25.27 7.09 -29.76
N PRO A 674 -25.66 8.36 -29.52
CA PRO A 674 -24.72 9.48 -29.50
C PRO A 674 -23.89 9.45 -28.21
N VAL A 675 -22.58 9.25 -28.34
CA VAL A 675 -21.64 9.26 -27.21
C VAL A 675 -20.88 10.58 -27.26
N GLN A 676 -21.10 11.44 -26.25
CA GLN A 676 -20.47 12.76 -26.22
C GLN A 676 -18.94 12.68 -26.16
N SER A 677 -18.28 13.77 -26.55
CA SER A 677 -16.83 13.92 -26.42
C SER A 677 -16.33 13.55 -25.02
N ARG A 678 -15.21 12.83 -24.96
CA ARG A 678 -14.53 12.46 -23.71
C ARG A 678 -15.45 11.72 -22.72
N SER A 679 -16.34 10.84 -23.19
CA SER A 679 -17.32 10.12 -22.35
C SER A 679 -17.32 8.62 -22.61
N LEU A 680 -17.98 7.88 -21.71
CA LEU A 680 -18.16 6.44 -21.78
C LEU A 680 -19.63 6.10 -21.50
N VAL A 681 -20.16 5.17 -22.28
CA VAL A 681 -21.52 4.64 -22.13
C VAL A 681 -21.46 3.12 -21.98
N VAL A 682 -22.21 2.59 -21.02
CA VAL A 682 -22.43 1.14 -20.86
C VAL A 682 -23.91 0.85 -20.99
N LEU A 683 -24.24 0.02 -21.96
CA LEU A 683 -25.54 -0.60 -22.09
C LEU A 683 -25.51 -2.00 -21.48
N VAL A 684 -26.60 -2.41 -20.86
CA VAL A 684 -26.80 -3.74 -20.29
C VAL A 684 -28.06 -4.38 -20.86
N CYS A 685 -28.04 -5.70 -20.95
CA CYS A 685 -29.10 -6.51 -21.50
C CYS A 685 -29.13 -7.83 -20.73
N TRP A 686 -30.30 -8.31 -20.30
CA TRP A 686 -30.44 -9.56 -19.53
C TRP A 686 -31.15 -10.63 -20.34
N ARG A 687 -30.86 -11.88 -20.02
CA ARG A 687 -31.63 -13.01 -20.52
C ARG A 687 -33.07 -12.92 -19.99
N ALA A 688 -34.06 -13.21 -20.83
CA ALA A 688 -35.47 -13.16 -20.47
C ALA A 688 -35.74 -13.99 -19.21
N GLY A 689 -36.40 -13.39 -18.20
CA GLY A 689 -36.72 -14.03 -16.92
C GLY A 689 -35.60 -14.04 -15.87
N HIS A 690 -34.44 -13.41 -16.14
CA HIS A 690 -33.30 -13.31 -15.21
C HIS A 690 -33.11 -11.93 -14.56
N ARG A 691 -34.05 -11.00 -14.73
CA ARG A 691 -34.05 -9.72 -14.00
C ARG A 691 -34.44 -10.00 -12.54
N LYS A 692 -33.50 -9.84 -11.62
CA LYS A 692 -33.70 -9.96 -10.17
C LYS A 692 -33.09 -8.78 -9.44
#